data_AF-A0A4U7AX73-F1
#
_entry.id   AF-A0A4U7AX73-F1
#
_cell.length_a   1.000
_cell.length_b   1.000
_cell.length_c   1.000
_cell.angle_alpha   90.00
_cell.angle_beta   90.00
_cell.angle_gamma   90.00
#
_symmetry.space_group_name_H-M   'P 1'
#
loop_
_entity.id
_entity.type
_entity.pdbx_description
1 polymer ?
#
loop_
_entity_poly.entity_id
_entity_poly.type
_entity_poly.pdbx_seq_one_letter_code
_entity_poly.pdbx_strand_id
1 'polypeptide(L)'
;MATYRPATLLSPIVLFALVYLLYVSQPWSFKTIETRPLTPKARTRTSFHAPHSNVWHELSPLEADSVRIFLESHPALEDIPGLNRSATRIQWLEALRPNKTDVVTYLKKAVDEPDRWAKAMVEQSINGSTHFNYYAIGPLPVSSKTQVEPLRWPFKHGRYGIKSAISSFATLQSYAIAFARNISDITEELLDAPVNMGDPRGENELRLNARVTYMDGDKAYLWCGSMRNGPHSSAWSILPQGLFMKLEVNPELEHGYRVVQWYYNGIFYETENDLRAAIQKPGFEKAAPNYDGNWTHTEDLTENEERADPPPVMIQPYGPRYKFDRKEQYVSYMGWTFYFTSFLSTGPALYDIRFRNSSVLYELTLNEAMAHYAGDDPIQGGQEFLDAAFGMGKYAFELVPGYDCPAYADYIDTSYHIGGQTWTNKNSICIFEYTADSLLQRHTSQYQVTVSRNTYLVLRYVATVGNYDYTFDYTFYLDGSLEIKVRASGFIFAAFYSNSSSTHQPRSTSSPTHPPGAKADTYGYRIHPAASTSMHDHVLTFRADPDIATTSNTFTRLQVLPAHRSYEWEQPEIPVRNTMVLSPLPVLNETGLTWPRNGGEIFLIESATERNKWGEKRGYRIVPGTGMGTPPHLTVQNSTVLGRSAVWAEKDVWVLRRKDQERSAGEPLNWFSPRDPLVDFGEMVEGEGLVEEDGEEGYDGDLVLYLNLGAHHVPHSGDVPNTLMHTSASSVMFLPNNFEDRDPSRRTSQGVRMGLKGRNGAQWVKQHGGRYGAETGSEGDEGGLETVEYFGGRYEKGLDVGLGQVEPDLWGYDGGKQEAELTLNGTLFGGT
;
A
#
# COMPACT_ATOMS: atom_id res chain seq x y z
N MET A 1 49.32 59.18 -66.88
CA MET A 1 50.31 58.66 -65.92
C MET A 1 49.58 58.15 -64.71
N ALA A 2 50.12 57.09 -64.08
CA ALA A 2 49.63 56.37 -62.91
C ALA A 2 48.54 55.31 -63.17
N THR A 3 49.04 54.08 -63.12
CA THR A 3 48.42 52.77 -63.31
C THR A 3 47.77 52.24 -62.03
N TYR A 4 46.71 51.45 -62.25
CA TYR A 4 45.96 50.58 -61.34
C TYR A 4 46.81 49.69 -60.41
N ARG A 5 46.31 49.45 -59.18
CA ARG A 5 45.79 48.13 -58.74
C ARG A 5 44.87 48.28 -57.51
N PRO A 6 43.75 47.54 -57.43
CA PRO A 6 42.78 47.60 -56.34
C PRO A 6 43.18 46.65 -55.20
N ALA A 7 43.04 47.10 -53.95
CA ALA A 7 43.10 46.20 -52.80
C ALA A 7 41.79 45.41 -52.74
N THR A 8 41.92 44.09 -52.75
CA THR A 8 40.88 43.08 -52.62
C THR A 8 40.02 43.30 -51.37
N LEU A 9 38.72 43.56 -51.58
CA LEU A 9 37.69 43.40 -50.56
C LEU A 9 37.59 41.90 -50.22
N LEU A 10 38.05 41.53 -49.02
CA LEU A 10 37.76 40.21 -48.44
C LEU A 10 36.25 40.11 -48.21
N SER A 11 35.62 39.14 -48.88
CA SER A 11 34.20 38.82 -48.71
C SER A 11 33.89 38.55 -47.23
N PRO A 12 32.72 38.99 -46.71
CA PRO A 12 32.31 38.74 -45.32
C PRO A 12 32.30 37.25 -44.94
N ILE A 13 32.25 36.34 -45.92
CA ILE A 13 32.36 34.89 -45.72
C ILE A 13 33.76 34.49 -45.21
N VAL A 14 34.83 35.13 -45.68
CA VAL A 14 36.21 34.82 -45.24
C VAL A 14 36.45 35.36 -43.83
N LEU A 15 35.84 36.50 -43.48
CA LEU A 15 35.88 37.04 -42.12
C LEU A 15 35.12 36.11 -41.14
N PHE A 16 33.95 35.61 -41.55
CA PHE A 16 33.17 34.66 -40.75
C PHE A 16 33.88 33.31 -40.59
N ALA A 17 34.53 32.82 -41.64
CA ALA A 17 35.31 31.58 -41.58
C ALA A 17 36.55 31.72 -40.67
N LEU A 18 37.21 32.87 -40.66
CA LEU A 18 38.34 33.16 -39.77
C LEU A 18 37.89 33.32 -38.30
N VAL A 19 36.74 33.95 -38.05
CA VAL A 19 36.17 34.05 -36.69
C VAL A 19 35.69 32.69 -36.19
N TYR A 20 35.08 31.87 -37.05
CA TYR A 20 34.71 30.51 -36.72
C TYR A 20 35.96 29.66 -36.44
N LEU A 21 36.98 29.67 -37.30
CA LEU A 21 38.25 28.97 -37.07
C LEU A 21 38.95 29.43 -35.79
N LEU A 22 38.93 30.72 -35.45
CA LEU A 22 39.45 31.22 -34.17
C LEU A 22 38.60 30.75 -32.98
N TYR A 23 37.28 30.59 -33.15
CA TYR A 23 36.40 30.04 -32.11
C TYR A 23 36.64 28.54 -31.88
N VAL A 24 36.86 27.75 -32.94
CA VAL A 24 37.09 26.28 -32.82
C VAL A 24 38.55 25.91 -32.52
N SER A 25 39.52 26.80 -32.77
CA SER A 25 40.96 26.54 -32.54
C SER A 25 41.51 27.10 -31.22
N GLN A 26 40.71 27.85 -30.46
CA GLN A 26 41.04 28.14 -29.08
C GLN A 26 40.83 26.87 -28.26
N PRO A 27 41.84 26.36 -27.54
CA PRO A 27 41.59 25.38 -26.50
C PRO A 27 40.82 26.13 -25.41
N TRP A 28 39.49 26.15 -25.53
CA TRP A 28 38.65 26.34 -24.38
C TRP A 28 38.99 25.13 -23.52
N SER A 29 39.95 25.31 -22.63
CA SER A 29 39.95 24.55 -21.41
C SER A 29 38.58 24.86 -20.82
N PHE A 30 37.60 24.01 -21.12
CA PHE A 30 36.75 23.55 -20.06
C PHE A 30 37.72 23.16 -18.96
N LYS A 31 37.97 24.09 -18.04
CA LYS A 31 38.08 23.67 -16.66
C LYS A 31 36.75 22.99 -16.45
N THR A 32 36.70 21.69 -16.70
CA THR A 32 36.08 20.77 -15.78
C THR A 32 36.48 21.35 -14.43
N ILE A 33 35.54 22.04 -13.81
CA ILE A 33 35.53 22.08 -12.37
C ILE A 33 35.43 20.59 -12.08
N GLU A 34 36.58 19.93 -11.89
CA GLU A 34 36.62 18.82 -10.98
C GLU A 34 36.08 19.44 -9.70
N THR A 35 34.76 19.37 -9.54
CA THR A 35 34.17 19.11 -8.25
C THR A 35 34.86 17.81 -7.87
N ARG A 36 36.04 17.90 -7.26
CA ARG A 36 36.47 16.84 -6.39
C ARG A 36 35.37 16.85 -5.36
N PRO A 37 34.45 15.86 -5.36
CA PRO A 37 33.69 15.68 -4.16
C PRO A 37 34.78 15.54 -3.09
N LEU A 38 34.60 16.17 -1.94
CA LEU A 38 35.14 15.53 -0.76
C LEU A 38 34.40 14.19 -0.68
N THR A 39 34.82 13.22 -1.49
CA THR A 39 34.51 11.82 -1.30
C THR A 39 35.11 11.59 0.07
N PRO A 40 34.29 11.34 1.11
CA PRO A 40 34.83 10.77 2.32
C PRO A 40 35.60 9.56 1.81
N LYS A 41 36.93 9.50 2.06
CA LYS A 41 37.82 8.40 1.63
C LYS A 41 36.96 7.18 1.44
N ALA A 42 36.69 6.78 0.19
CA ALA A 42 35.74 5.73 -0.09
C ALA A 42 36.20 4.56 0.77
N ARG A 43 35.49 4.33 1.89
CA ARG A 43 35.72 3.16 2.70
C ARG A 43 35.45 2.09 1.67
N THR A 44 36.46 1.32 1.30
CA THR A 44 36.31 0.16 0.44
C THR A 44 35.25 -0.68 1.14
N ARG A 45 33.99 -0.50 0.72
CA ARG A 45 32.86 -1.20 1.29
C ARG A 45 33.12 -2.63 0.85
N THR A 46 33.47 -3.48 1.80
CA THR A 46 33.43 -4.92 1.60
C THR A 46 32.13 -5.23 0.89
N SER A 47 32.19 -5.97 -0.22
CA SER A 47 30.98 -6.32 -0.96
C SER A 47 30.00 -6.97 0.02
N PHE A 48 28.78 -6.43 0.06
CA PHE A 48 27.72 -6.94 0.90
C PHE A 48 26.89 -7.87 0.03
N HIS A 49 26.76 -9.11 0.49
CA HIS A 49 26.03 -10.15 -0.20
C HIS A 49 25.02 -10.79 0.73
N ALA A 50 23.87 -11.13 0.18
CA ALA A 50 22.90 -11.93 0.89
C ALA A 50 23.50 -13.29 1.30
N PRO A 51 23.12 -13.84 2.47
CA PRO A 51 23.62 -15.13 2.92
C PRO A 51 23.11 -16.32 2.07
N HIS A 52 21.97 -16.14 1.40
CA HIS A 52 21.28 -17.10 0.55
C HIS A 52 20.72 -16.37 -0.69
N SER A 53 20.45 -17.13 -1.75
CA SER A 53 19.66 -16.63 -2.89
C SER A 53 18.28 -16.20 -2.41
N ASN A 54 17.72 -15.16 -3.01
CA ASN A 54 16.35 -14.77 -2.73
C ASN A 54 15.37 -15.67 -3.53
N VAL A 55 14.91 -16.73 -2.86
CA VAL A 55 13.97 -17.72 -3.39
C VAL A 55 12.56 -17.17 -3.62
N TRP A 56 12.28 -15.94 -3.18
CA TRP A 56 10.99 -15.26 -3.32
C TRP A 56 10.98 -14.23 -4.45
N HIS A 57 12.08 -14.10 -5.21
CA HIS A 57 12.12 -13.19 -6.35
C HIS A 57 10.93 -13.40 -7.28
N GLU A 58 10.34 -12.31 -7.73
CA GLU A 58 9.41 -12.31 -8.84
C GLU A 58 10.10 -12.84 -10.12
N LEU A 59 9.32 -13.29 -11.11
CA LEU A 59 9.86 -13.78 -12.37
C LEU A 59 10.72 -12.70 -13.03
N SER A 60 11.89 -13.10 -13.51
CA SER A 60 12.66 -12.23 -14.40
C SER A 60 11.96 -12.12 -15.76
N PRO A 61 12.21 -11.04 -16.53
CA PRO A 61 11.67 -10.92 -17.89
C PRO A 61 11.98 -12.13 -18.79
N LEU A 62 13.15 -12.75 -18.62
CA LEU A 62 13.54 -13.95 -19.36
C LEU A 62 12.75 -15.20 -18.93
N GLU A 63 12.50 -15.36 -17.63
CA GLU A 63 11.67 -16.46 -17.11
C GLU A 63 10.23 -16.32 -17.58
N ALA A 64 9.67 -15.11 -17.48
CA ALA A 64 8.30 -14.83 -17.91
C ALA A 64 8.11 -15.08 -19.42
N ASP A 65 9.04 -14.62 -20.26
CA ASP A 65 8.99 -14.88 -21.71
C ASP A 65 9.16 -16.37 -22.02
N SER A 66 10.03 -17.08 -21.30
CA SER A 66 10.21 -18.52 -21.46
C SER A 66 8.93 -19.30 -21.10
N VAL A 67 8.26 -18.93 -20.00
CA VAL A 67 7.00 -19.56 -19.58
C VAL A 67 5.88 -19.27 -20.59
N ARG A 68 5.79 -18.03 -21.08
CA ARG A 68 4.84 -17.63 -22.12
C ARG A 68 5.03 -18.46 -23.40
N ILE A 69 6.27 -18.52 -23.91
CA ILE A 69 6.62 -19.32 -25.10
C ILE A 69 6.28 -20.80 -24.86
N PHE A 70 6.57 -21.32 -23.68
CA PHE A 70 6.27 -22.70 -23.32
C PHE A 70 4.76 -22.99 -23.36
N LEU A 71 3.95 -22.13 -22.73
CA LEU A 71 2.48 -22.27 -22.72
C LEU A 71 1.84 -22.13 -24.10
N GLU A 72 2.39 -21.29 -24.97
CA GLU A 72 1.85 -21.02 -26.32
C GLU A 72 2.25 -22.07 -27.37
N SER A 73 3.47 -22.61 -27.28
CA SER A 73 4.08 -23.33 -28.41
C SER A 73 4.54 -24.76 -28.11
N HIS A 74 4.54 -25.21 -26.86
CA HIS A 74 5.16 -26.49 -26.53
C HIS A 74 4.27 -27.70 -26.87
N PRO A 75 4.75 -28.67 -27.68
CA PRO A 75 3.91 -29.79 -28.15
C PRO A 75 3.42 -30.71 -27.04
N ALA A 76 4.15 -30.81 -25.92
CA ALA A 76 3.84 -31.73 -24.80
C ALA A 76 2.62 -31.30 -23.95
N LEU A 77 2.00 -30.14 -24.25
CA LEU A 77 0.85 -29.60 -23.52
C LEU A 77 -0.51 -30.09 -24.05
N GLU A 78 -0.53 -31.20 -24.81
CA GLU A 78 -1.77 -31.87 -25.20
C GLU A 78 -2.38 -32.54 -23.97
N ASP A 79 -3.68 -32.32 -23.73
CA ASP A 79 -4.49 -32.94 -22.66
C ASP A 79 -4.30 -32.43 -21.21
N ILE A 80 -3.95 -31.15 -21.00
CA ILE A 80 -4.01 -30.55 -19.65
C ILE A 80 -5.47 -30.17 -19.30
N PRO A 81 -6.02 -30.65 -18.17
CA PRO A 81 -7.42 -30.39 -17.80
C PRO A 81 -7.76 -28.89 -17.74
N GLY A 82 -8.74 -28.50 -18.53
CA GLY A 82 -9.20 -27.11 -18.60
C GLY A 82 -8.34 -26.20 -19.46
N LEU A 83 -7.14 -26.61 -19.89
CA LEU A 83 -6.23 -25.77 -20.67
C LEU A 83 -6.46 -25.94 -22.18
N ASN A 84 -7.23 -25.04 -22.78
CA ASN A 84 -7.36 -24.92 -24.23
C ASN A 84 -6.23 -24.06 -24.84
N ARG A 85 -5.17 -24.71 -25.37
CA ARG A 85 -4.00 -24.05 -26.00
C ARG A 85 -4.36 -23.03 -27.08
N SER A 86 -5.35 -23.31 -27.94
CA SER A 86 -5.72 -22.43 -29.05
C SER A 86 -6.59 -21.24 -28.63
N ALA A 87 -6.97 -21.17 -27.34
CA ALA A 87 -7.75 -20.09 -26.74
C ALA A 87 -7.16 -19.60 -25.40
N THR A 88 -5.86 -19.83 -25.16
CA THR A 88 -5.15 -19.38 -23.95
C THR A 88 -4.81 -17.89 -24.08
N ARG A 89 -5.48 -17.03 -23.32
CA ARG A 89 -4.98 -15.68 -23.04
C ARG A 89 -4.33 -15.69 -21.66
N ILE A 90 -2.99 -15.64 -21.61
CA ILE A 90 -2.27 -15.48 -20.34
C ILE A 90 -2.53 -14.08 -19.85
N GLN A 91 -3.33 -14.01 -18.78
CA GLN A 91 -3.71 -12.74 -18.21
C GLN A 91 -2.65 -12.23 -17.27
N TRP A 92 -2.18 -13.10 -16.41
CA TRP A 92 -1.32 -12.74 -15.31
C TRP A 92 -0.30 -13.84 -15.12
N LEU A 93 0.95 -13.45 -14.94
CA LEU A 93 2.04 -14.36 -14.65
C LEU A 93 2.88 -13.82 -13.48
N GLU A 94 3.03 -14.62 -12.42
CA GLU A 94 3.83 -14.33 -11.22
C GLU A 94 4.66 -15.55 -10.81
N ALA A 95 5.63 -15.36 -9.94
CA ALA A 95 6.37 -16.42 -9.27
C ALA A 95 5.45 -17.11 -8.25
N LEU A 96 5.37 -18.44 -8.33
CA LEU A 96 4.67 -19.22 -7.32
C LEU A 96 5.58 -19.34 -6.09
N ARG A 97 5.18 -18.68 -4.99
CA ARG A 97 5.94 -18.67 -3.73
C ARG A 97 6.21 -20.10 -3.23
N PRO A 98 7.47 -20.45 -2.89
CA PRO A 98 7.77 -21.76 -2.31
C PRO A 98 7.11 -21.93 -0.93
N ASN A 99 6.91 -23.17 -0.49
CA ASN A 99 6.37 -23.46 0.84
C ASN A 99 7.35 -23.00 1.93
N LYS A 100 6.86 -22.49 3.06
CA LYS A 100 7.71 -22.11 4.21
C LYS A 100 8.48 -23.32 4.71
N THR A 101 7.85 -24.50 4.73
CA THR A 101 8.47 -25.76 5.17
C THR A 101 9.74 -26.08 4.38
N ASP A 102 9.70 -25.90 3.06
CA ASP A 102 10.85 -26.14 2.17
C ASP A 102 11.92 -25.06 2.36
N VAL A 103 11.50 -23.79 2.42
CA VAL A 103 12.42 -22.64 2.56
C VAL A 103 13.13 -22.63 3.91
N VAL A 104 12.43 -22.87 5.02
CA VAL A 104 13.04 -22.91 6.36
C VAL A 104 14.10 -24.01 6.43
N THR A 105 13.87 -25.13 5.75
CA THR A 105 14.85 -26.23 5.65
C THR A 105 16.07 -25.82 4.83
N TYR A 106 15.85 -25.14 3.70
CA TYR A 106 16.91 -24.57 2.85
C TYR A 106 17.76 -23.51 3.59
N LEU A 107 17.13 -22.56 4.28
CA LEU A 107 17.83 -21.50 5.03
C LEU A 107 18.67 -22.06 6.18
N LYS A 108 18.27 -23.20 6.75
CA LYS A 108 19.07 -23.96 7.74
C LYS A 108 20.21 -24.79 7.10
N LYS A 109 20.41 -24.69 5.77
CA LYS A 109 21.41 -25.41 4.96
C LYS A 109 21.29 -26.94 5.04
N ALA A 110 20.07 -27.44 5.22
CA ALA A 110 19.81 -28.87 5.33
C ALA A 110 19.49 -29.53 3.97
N VAL A 111 19.15 -28.74 2.94
CA VAL A 111 18.74 -29.19 1.60
C VAL A 111 19.15 -28.16 0.53
N ASP A 112 19.01 -28.54 -0.75
CA ASP A 112 19.19 -27.66 -1.90
C ASP A 112 18.08 -26.58 -1.98
N GLU A 113 18.30 -25.58 -2.84
CA GLU A 113 17.32 -24.51 -3.10
C GLU A 113 15.99 -25.10 -3.62
N PRO A 114 14.82 -24.66 -3.12
CA PRO A 114 13.53 -25.14 -3.60
C PRO A 114 13.37 -24.90 -5.10
N ASP A 115 12.73 -25.85 -5.79
CA ASP A 115 12.38 -25.69 -7.20
C ASP A 115 11.56 -24.42 -7.40
N ARG A 116 11.86 -23.68 -8.46
CA ARG A 116 11.20 -22.42 -8.80
C ARG A 116 10.04 -22.66 -9.75
N TRP A 117 8.87 -22.09 -9.44
CA TRP A 117 7.63 -22.28 -10.20
C TRP A 117 6.99 -20.93 -10.53
N ALA A 118 6.18 -20.88 -11.59
CA ALA A 118 5.34 -19.75 -11.95
C ALA A 118 3.85 -20.08 -11.71
N LYS A 119 3.07 -19.07 -11.32
CA LYS A 119 1.60 -19.06 -11.24
C LYS A 119 1.08 -18.27 -12.43
N ALA A 120 0.30 -18.91 -13.31
CA ALA A 120 -0.34 -18.24 -14.43
C ALA A 120 -1.87 -18.20 -14.24
N MET A 121 -2.48 -17.01 -14.36
CA MET A 121 -3.92 -16.86 -14.56
C MET A 121 -4.23 -16.88 -16.05
N VAL A 122 -5.07 -17.81 -16.48
CA VAL A 122 -5.45 -17.99 -17.88
C VAL A 122 -6.94 -17.72 -18.04
N GLU A 123 -7.29 -16.81 -18.96
CA GLU A 123 -8.67 -16.62 -19.41
C GLU A 123 -8.99 -17.57 -20.57
N GLN A 124 -10.13 -18.24 -20.48
CA GLN A 124 -10.57 -19.23 -21.48
C GLN A 124 -12.08 -19.15 -21.70
N SER A 125 -12.51 -19.24 -22.95
CA SER A 125 -13.91 -19.48 -23.29
C SER A 125 -14.15 -20.99 -23.36
N ILE A 126 -14.97 -21.51 -22.46
CA ILE A 126 -15.35 -22.93 -22.40
C ILE A 126 -16.87 -22.99 -22.54
N ASN A 127 -17.35 -23.59 -23.64
CA ASN A 127 -18.77 -23.71 -23.96
C ASN A 127 -19.54 -22.37 -23.98
N GLY A 128 -18.89 -21.28 -24.39
CA GLY A 128 -19.48 -19.94 -24.44
C GLY A 128 -19.38 -19.15 -23.13
N SER A 129 -18.88 -19.74 -22.05
CA SER A 129 -18.68 -19.09 -20.75
C SER A 129 -17.22 -18.72 -20.52
N THR A 130 -16.97 -17.55 -19.91
CA THR A 130 -15.63 -17.09 -19.54
C THR A 130 -15.19 -17.73 -18.23
N HIS A 131 -13.99 -18.33 -18.24
CA HIS A 131 -13.36 -18.93 -17.07
C HIS A 131 -11.98 -18.33 -16.83
N PHE A 132 -11.64 -18.14 -15.57
CA PHE A 132 -10.31 -17.78 -15.11
C PHE A 132 -9.72 -18.93 -14.31
N ASN A 133 -8.65 -19.54 -14.81
CA ASN A 133 -8.02 -20.70 -14.22
C ASN A 133 -6.56 -20.44 -13.90
N TYR A 134 -6.11 -20.87 -12.73
CA TYR A 134 -4.72 -20.84 -12.30
C TYR A 134 -3.98 -22.14 -12.64
N TYR A 135 -2.78 -22.00 -13.17
CA TYR A 135 -1.86 -23.10 -13.45
C TYR A 135 -0.51 -22.83 -12.78
N ALA A 136 0.13 -23.90 -12.29
CA ALA A 136 1.51 -23.91 -11.87
C ALA A 136 2.39 -24.40 -13.03
N ILE A 137 3.49 -23.70 -13.31
CA ILE A 137 4.43 -24.01 -14.39
C ILE A 137 5.83 -24.11 -13.80
N GLY A 138 6.45 -25.28 -13.92
CA GLY A 138 7.78 -25.48 -13.36
C GLY A 138 8.27 -26.93 -13.43
N PRO A 139 9.48 -27.23 -12.96
CA PRO A 139 10.43 -26.26 -12.42
C PRO A 139 11.03 -25.34 -13.49
N LEU A 140 11.47 -24.16 -13.08
CA LEU A 140 12.21 -23.17 -13.88
C LEU A 140 13.73 -23.29 -13.65
N PRO A 141 14.58 -22.91 -14.62
CA PRO A 141 14.25 -22.41 -15.96
C PRO A 141 13.60 -23.50 -16.84
N VAL A 142 12.83 -23.06 -17.84
CA VAL A 142 12.08 -23.97 -18.74
C VAL A 142 13.03 -25.01 -19.36
N SER A 143 12.68 -26.28 -19.20
CA SER A 143 13.48 -27.42 -19.66
C SER A 143 12.57 -28.60 -20.02
N SER A 144 13.15 -29.74 -20.40
CA SER A 144 12.40 -30.97 -20.64
C SER A 144 11.72 -31.54 -19.40
N LYS A 145 12.01 -31.02 -18.20
CA LYS A 145 11.35 -31.40 -16.94
C LYS A 145 10.17 -30.49 -16.60
N THR A 146 10.03 -29.35 -17.26
CA THR A 146 8.99 -28.38 -16.95
C THR A 146 7.63 -28.95 -17.32
N GLN A 147 6.69 -28.87 -16.39
CA GLN A 147 5.32 -29.32 -16.52
C GLN A 147 4.35 -28.16 -16.25
N VAL A 148 3.09 -28.36 -16.62
CA VAL A 148 1.98 -27.46 -16.34
C VAL A 148 0.90 -28.26 -15.65
N GLU A 149 0.44 -27.77 -14.51
CA GLU A 149 -0.62 -28.42 -13.74
C GLU A 149 -1.63 -27.39 -13.21
N PRO A 150 -2.92 -27.74 -13.11
CA PRO A 150 -3.89 -26.90 -12.42
C PRO A 150 -3.45 -26.62 -10.99
N LEU A 151 -3.36 -25.34 -10.60
CA LEU A 151 -2.91 -24.95 -9.27
C LEU A 151 -4.06 -25.12 -8.27
N ARG A 152 -4.14 -26.29 -7.62
CA ARG A 152 -5.25 -26.64 -6.72
C ARG A 152 -4.90 -26.58 -5.23
N TRP A 153 -3.66 -26.90 -4.88
CA TRP A 153 -3.26 -27.05 -3.49
C TRP A 153 -3.42 -25.78 -2.61
N PRO A 154 -3.36 -24.53 -3.14
CA PRO A 154 -3.59 -23.34 -2.31
C PRO A 154 -5.06 -23.03 -2.06
N PHE A 155 -5.99 -23.75 -2.69
CA PHE A 155 -7.42 -23.40 -2.67
C PHE A 155 -8.23 -24.55 -2.08
N LYS A 156 -9.14 -24.23 -1.15
CA LYS A 156 -10.04 -25.23 -0.57
C LYS A 156 -10.94 -25.82 -1.68
N HIS A 157 -11.36 -27.07 -1.48
CA HIS A 157 -12.19 -27.85 -2.41
C HIS A 157 -11.53 -28.23 -3.74
N GLY A 158 -10.21 -28.06 -3.90
CA GLY A 158 -9.46 -28.46 -5.09
C GLY A 158 -9.84 -27.69 -6.36
N ARG A 159 -10.53 -26.56 -6.20
CA ARG A 159 -10.75 -25.58 -7.28
C ARG A 159 -9.43 -24.91 -7.64
N TYR A 160 -9.36 -24.35 -8.83
CA TYR A 160 -8.20 -23.60 -9.30
C TYR A 160 -8.62 -22.41 -10.16
N GLY A 161 -9.91 -22.07 -10.16
CA GLY A 161 -10.46 -21.09 -11.05
C GLY A 161 -11.94 -20.84 -10.80
N ILE A 162 -12.46 -19.85 -11.50
CA ILE A 162 -13.84 -19.40 -11.40
C ILE A 162 -14.46 -19.24 -12.79
N LYS A 163 -15.79 -19.20 -12.81
CA LYS A 163 -16.59 -18.79 -13.95
C LYS A 163 -17.10 -17.37 -13.70
N SER A 164 -17.04 -16.49 -14.70
CA SER A 164 -17.41 -15.07 -14.53
C SER A 164 -18.16 -14.52 -15.74
N ALA A 165 -19.15 -13.67 -15.48
CA ALA A 165 -19.92 -12.92 -16.48
C ALA A 165 -19.11 -11.80 -17.15
N ILE A 166 -18.08 -11.33 -16.46
CA ILE A 166 -17.20 -10.27 -16.95
C ILE A 166 -15.75 -10.77 -16.92
N SER A 167 -15.00 -10.45 -17.97
CA SER A 167 -13.58 -10.78 -17.99
C SER A 167 -12.72 -9.73 -17.28
N SER A 168 -13.21 -8.51 -17.11
CA SER A 168 -12.42 -7.41 -16.56
C SER A 168 -13.27 -6.22 -16.15
N PHE A 169 -12.66 -5.30 -15.39
CA PHE A 169 -13.24 -3.98 -15.19
C PHE A 169 -13.40 -3.21 -16.51
N ALA A 170 -12.46 -3.32 -17.45
CA ALA A 170 -12.61 -2.67 -18.76
C ALA A 170 -13.80 -3.25 -19.57
N THR A 171 -14.05 -4.56 -19.46
CA THR A 171 -15.21 -5.24 -20.07
C THR A 171 -16.50 -4.79 -19.41
N LEU A 172 -16.49 -4.63 -18.09
CA LEU A 172 -17.60 -4.04 -17.33
C LEU A 172 -17.94 -2.63 -17.86
N GLN A 173 -16.92 -1.78 -18.04
CA GLN A 173 -17.10 -0.43 -18.57
C GLN A 173 -17.51 -0.44 -20.05
N SER A 174 -17.01 -1.38 -20.86
CA SER A 174 -17.32 -1.46 -22.29
C SER A 174 -18.79 -1.74 -22.56
N TYR A 175 -19.48 -2.49 -21.69
CA TYR A 175 -20.94 -2.65 -21.75
C TYR A 175 -21.68 -1.34 -21.53
N ALA A 176 -21.26 -0.55 -20.53
CA ALA A 176 -21.85 0.77 -20.27
C ALA A 176 -21.64 1.72 -21.47
N ILE A 177 -20.41 1.76 -21.97
CA ILE A 177 -19.94 2.49 -23.14
C ILE A 177 -20.75 2.11 -24.40
N ALA A 178 -20.90 0.82 -24.70
CA ALA A 178 -21.65 0.35 -25.86
C ALA A 178 -23.09 0.87 -25.89
N PHE A 179 -23.73 0.93 -24.72
CA PHE A 179 -25.07 1.47 -24.57
C PHE A 179 -25.11 3.00 -24.73
N ALA A 180 -24.13 3.69 -24.13
CA ALA A 180 -24.07 5.14 -24.06
C ALA A 180 -24.18 5.85 -25.42
N ARG A 181 -23.72 5.18 -26.49
CA ARG A 181 -23.83 5.67 -27.88
C ARG A 181 -25.26 5.96 -28.34
N ASN A 182 -26.25 5.29 -27.75
CA ASN A 182 -27.65 5.34 -28.18
C ASN A 182 -28.51 6.32 -27.36
N ILE A 183 -27.91 7.03 -26.40
CA ILE A 183 -28.63 7.91 -25.46
C ILE A 183 -28.10 9.33 -25.44
N SER A 184 -27.31 9.71 -26.46
CA SER A 184 -26.74 11.05 -26.56
C SER A 184 -27.81 12.14 -26.48
N ASP A 185 -29.01 11.88 -27.03
CA ASP A 185 -30.15 12.80 -26.94
C ASP A 185 -30.58 13.07 -25.50
N ILE A 186 -30.62 12.04 -24.66
CA ILE A 186 -30.93 12.15 -23.23
C ILE A 186 -29.81 12.87 -22.49
N THR A 187 -28.55 12.52 -22.75
CA THR A 187 -27.41 13.10 -22.03
C THR A 187 -27.16 14.56 -22.41
N GLU A 188 -27.35 14.93 -23.68
CA GLU A 188 -27.27 16.32 -24.12
C GLU A 188 -28.38 17.16 -23.49
N GLU A 189 -29.61 16.63 -23.44
CA GLU A 189 -30.75 17.34 -22.86
C GLU A 189 -30.67 17.46 -21.34
N LEU A 190 -30.17 16.44 -20.63
CA LEU A 190 -30.13 16.43 -19.16
C LEU A 190 -28.83 16.97 -18.56
N LEU A 191 -27.69 16.74 -19.23
CA LEU A 191 -26.35 16.90 -18.66
C LEU A 191 -25.48 17.85 -19.50
N ASP A 192 -26.03 18.48 -20.55
CA ASP A 192 -25.32 19.40 -21.44
C ASP A 192 -24.02 18.80 -22.02
N ALA A 193 -24.03 17.49 -22.29
CA ALA A 193 -22.86 16.79 -22.78
C ALA A 193 -23.19 15.50 -23.53
N PRO A 194 -22.52 15.23 -24.67
CA PRO A 194 -22.56 13.92 -25.29
C PRO A 194 -21.69 12.93 -24.49
N VAL A 195 -21.97 11.65 -24.68
CA VAL A 195 -21.05 10.58 -24.24
C VAL A 195 -19.96 10.42 -25.29
N ASN A 196 -18.70 10.71 -24.95
CA ASN A 196 -17.56 10.43 -25.82
C ASN A 196 -16.76 9.22 -25.31
N MET A 197 -16.22 8.45 -26.24
CA MET A 197 -15.62 7.14 -26.00
C MET A 197 -14.25 6.98 -26.68
N GLY A 198 -13.61 8.08 -27.10
CA GLY A 198 -12.35 8.06 -27.83
C GLY A 198 -11.24 8.93 -27.26
N ASP A 199 -11.55 10.14 -26.77
CA ASP A 199 -10.53 11.05 -26.21
C ASP A 199 -10.81 11.36 -24.72
N PRO A 200 -9.98 10.88 -23.77
CA PRO A 200 -10.15 11.19 -22.35
C PRO A 200 -9.94 12.68 -22.03
N ARG A 201 -9.49 13.50 -22.99
CA ARG A 201 -9.20 14.92 -22.81
C ARG A 201 -10.36 15.85 -23.17
N GLY A 202 -11.51 15.33 -23.59
CA GLY A 202 -12.67 16.18 -23.85
C GLY A 202 -13.18 16.84 -22.57
N GLU A 203 -13.07 18.17 -22.51
CA GLU A 203 -13.35 18.99 -21.32
C GLU A 203 -14.76 18.80 -20.74
N ASN A 204 -15.76 18.60 -21.61
CA ASN A 204 -17.16 18.50 -21.20
C ASN A 204 -17.78 17.13 -21.45
N GLU A 205 -16.99 16.13 -21.81
CA GLU A 205 -17.52 14.82 -22.21
C GLU A 205 -17.86 13.94 -21.00
N LEU A 206 -18.88 13.10 -21.19
CA LEU A 206 -19.29 12.14 -20.18
C LEU A 206 -18.54 10.82 -20.35
N ARG A 207 -18.11 10.28 -19.21
CA ARG A 207 -17.76 8.87 -19.03
C ARG A 207 -18.81 8.19 -18.17
N LEU A 208 -18.96 6.89 -18.34
CA LEU A 208 -19.77 6.06 -17.47
C LEU A 208 -18.85 5.29 -16.53
N ASN A 209 -19.26 5.18 -15.27
CA ASN A 209 -18.66 4.25 -14.33
C ASN A 209 -19.68 3.17 -13.99
N ALA A 210 -19.30 1.90 -14.16
CA ALA A 210 -20.11 0.75 -13.79
C ALA A 210 -19.68 0.16 -12.43
N ARG A 211 -20.67 -0.34 -11.69
CA ARG A 211 -20.46 -1.22 -10.54
C ARG A 211 -21.27 -2.50 -10.67
N VAL A 212 -20.75 -3.59 -10.12
CA VAL A 212 -21.48 -4.86 -10.00
C VAL A 212 -22.47 -4.77 -8.84
N THR A 213 -23.74 -5.06 -9.10
CA THR A 213 -24.78 -5.19 -8.06
C THR A 213 -24.98 -6.64 -7.66
N TYR A 214 -24.90 -7.54 -8.64
CA TYR A 214 -25.09 -8.97 -8.49
C TYR A 214 -24.28 -9.66 -9.58
N MET A 215 -23.56 -10.73 -9.22
CA MET A 215 -22.94 -11.62 -10.19
C MET A 215 -23.10 -13.06 -9.72
N ASP A 216 -23.43 -13.94 -10.67
CA ASP A 216 -23.58 -15.37 -10.46
C ASP A 216 -23.34 -16.11 -11.79
N GLY A 217 -22.23 -16.82 -11.88
CA GLY A 217 -21.79 -17.49 -13.10
C GLY A 217 -21.69 -16.52 -14.27
N ASP A 218 -22.47 -16.77 -15.34
CA ASP A 218 -22.45 -15.98 -16.59
C ASP A 218 -23.34 -14.73 -16.54
N LYS A 219 -24.08 -14.51 -15.44
CA LYS A 219 -25.06 -13.44 -15.34
C LYS A 219 -24.64 -12.39 -14.33
N ALA A 220 -24.67 -11.12 -14.74
CA ALA A 220 -24.44 -9.99 -13.86
C ALA A 220 -25.51 -8.92 -14.01
N TYR A 221 -25.79 -8.20 -12.91
CA TYR A 221 -26.54 -6.95 -12.93
C TYR A 221 -25.62 -5.81 -12.51
N LEU A 222 -25.60 -4.75 -13.31
CA LEU A 222 -24.72 -3.61 -13.12
C LEU A 222 -25.54 -2.34 -12.94
N TRP A 223 -25.03 -1.41 -12.14
CA TRP A 223 -25.43 0.00 -12.20
C TRP A 223 -24.33 0.80 -12.87
N CYS A 224 -24.69 1.66 -13.81
CA CYS A 224 -23.81 2.57 -14.52
C CYS A 224 -24.22 4.00 -14.19
N GLY A 225 -23.28 4.83 -13.73
CA GLY A 225 -23.49 6.24 -13.41
C GLY A 225 -22.66 7.14 -14.31
N SER A 226 -23.21 8.28 -14.70
CA SER A 226 -22.48 9.27 -15.50
C SER A 226 -21.59 10.18 -14.67
N MET A 227 -20.39 10.44 -15.18
CA MET A 227 -19.38 11.35 -14.63
C MET A 227 -18.77 12.19 -15.76
N ARG A 228 -18.18 13.35 -15.46
CA ARG A 228 -17.34 14.07 -16.43
C ARG A 228 -15.89 13.59 -16.35
N ASN A 229 -15.13 13.80 -17.43
CA ASN A 229 -13.72 13.42 -17.49
C ASN A 229 -12.81 14.26 -16.59
N GLY A 230 -13.08 15.56 -16.43
CA GLY A 230 -12.27 16.47 -15.63
C GLY A 230 -10.78 16.48 -16.03
N PRO A 231 -10.44 16.74 -17.30
CA PRO A 231 -9.11 16.46 -17.85
C PRO A 231 -7.99 17.35 -17.31
N HIS A 232 -8.30 18.44 -16.61
CA HIS A 232 -7.26 19.31 -16.04
C HIS A 232 -6.39 18.56 -15.02
N SER A 233 -7.03 17.99 -14.00
CA SER A 233 -6.36 17.24 -12.93
C SER A 233 -6.81 15.77 -12.86
N SER A 234 -7.43 15.25 -13.93
CA SER A 234 -8.08 13.92 -13.95
C SER A 234 -9.12 13.74 -12.84
N ALA A 235 -9.89 14.79 -12.54
CA ALA A 235 -10.79 14.90 -11.39
C ALA A 235 -12.14 14.16 -11.57
N TRP A 236 -12.20 13.15 -12.44
CA TRP A 236 -13.43 12.51 -12.86
C TRP A 236 -14.25 11.92 -11.69
N SER A 237 -13.58 11.42 -10.65
CA SER A 237 -14.23 10.73 -9.53
C SER A 237 -14.98 11.69 -8.60
N ILE A 238 -14.73 13.00 -8.70
CA ILE A 238 -15.48 14.03 -7.98
C ILE A 238 -16.51 14.76 -8.84
N LEU A 239 -16.73 14.33 -10.09
CA LEU A 239 -17.64 14.95 -11.06
C LEU A 239 -18.86 14.08 -11.44
N PRO A 240 -19.63 13.49 -10.50
CA PRO A 240 -20.83 12.71 -10.83
C PRO A 240 -21.95 13.59 -11.41
N GLN A 241 -22.79 13.04 -12.29
CA GLN A 241 -23.82 13.81 -13.01
C GLN A 241 -25.27 13.36 -12.74
N GLY A 242 -25.48 12.31 -11.96
CA GLY A 242 -26.81 11.98 -11.43
C GLY A 242 -27.75 11.22 -12.39
N LEU A 243 -27.27 10.80 -13.55
CA LEU A 243 -27.99 9.88 -14.45
C LEU A 243 -27.43 8.47 -14.31
N PHE A 244 -28.34 7.52 -14.04
CA PHE A 244 -27.97 6.13 -13.75
C PHE A 244 -28.81 5.15 -14.57
N MET A 245 -28.17 4.03 -14.91
CA MET A 245 -28.75 2.97 -15.73
C MET A 245 -28.43 1.60 -15.13
N LYS A 246 -29.42 0.72 -15.10
CA LYS A 246 -29.23 -0.67 -14.70
C LYS A 246 -29.12 -1.56 -15.91
N LEU A 247 -28.06 -2.35 -15.99
CA LEU A 247 -27.83 -3.32 -17.06
C LEU A 247 -27.95 -4.74 -16.53
N GLU A 248 -28.51 -5.63 -17.34
CA GLU A 248 -28.30 -7.08 -17.23
C GLU A 248 -27.26 -7.47 -18.27
N VAL A 249 -26.16 -8.10 -17.83
CA VAL A 249 -25.14 -8.71 -18.67
C VAL A 249 -25.37 -10.21 -18.64
N ASN A 250 -25.55 -10.80 -19.82
CA ASN A 250 -25.75 -12.22 -19.99
C ASN A 250 -25.30 -12.60 -21.42
N PRO A 251 -24.39 -13.57 -21.60
CA PRO A 251 -23.91 -14.00 -22.92
C PRO A 251 -25.01 -14.58 -23.83
N GLU A 252 -26.17 -14.96 -23.30
CA GLU A 252 -27.33 -15.41 -24.08
C GLU A 252 -28.09 -14.26 -24.78
N LEU A 253 -27.82 -13.01 -24.41
CA LEU A 253 -28.44 -11.84 -25.03
C LEU A 253 -27.75 -11.51 -26.35
N GLU A 254 -28.52 -11.01 -27.34
CA GLU A 254 -28.02 -10.70 -28.70
C GLU A 254 -26.79 -9.78 -28.71
N HIS A 255 -26.71 -8.83 -27.78
CA HIS A 255 -25.59 -7.90 -27.62
C HIS A 255 -24.76 -8.16 -26.36
N GLY A 256 -25.00 -9.29 -25.67
CA GLY A 256 -24.40 -9.62 -24.38
C GLY A 256 -24.94 -8.82 -23.18
N TYR A 257 -25.75 -7.79 -23.42
CA TYR A 257 -26.39 -6.99 -22.37
C TYR A 257 -27.77 -6.46 -22.79
N ARG A 258 -28.57 -6.01 -21.81
CA ARG A 258 -29.78 -5.20 -22.01
C ARG A 258 -29.97 -4.19 -20.89
N VAL A 259 -30.61 -3.07 -21.18
CA VAL A 259 -31.02 -2.10 -20.16
C VAL A 259 -32.29 -2.59 -19.47
N VAL A 260 -32.29 -2.51 -18.14
CA VAL A 260 -33.38 -3.00 -17.29
C VAL A 260 -34.14 -1.85 -16.66
N GLN A 261 -33.45 -0.75 -16.32
CA GLN A 261 -34.05 0.34 -15.56
C GLN A 261 -33.19 1.60 -15.65
N TRP A 262 -33.82 2.76 -15.44
CA TRP A 262 -33.17 4.06 -15.35
C TRP A 262 -33.46 4.73 -14.03
N TYR A 263 -32.56 5.60 -13.58
CA TYR A 263 -32.75 6.42 -12.40
C TYR A 263 -32.16 7.82 -12.63
N TYR A 264 -32.97 8.85 -12.38
CA TYR A 264 -32.56 10.25 -12.46
C TYR A 264 -33.34 11.08 -11.44
N ASN A 265 -32.63 11.90 -10.67
CA ASN A 265 -33.20 12.85 -9.71
C ASN A 265 -34.19 12.24 -8.69
N GLY A 266 -33.92 11.03 -8.19
CA GLY A 266 -34.79 10.34 -7.22
C GLY A 266 -35.93 9.52 -7.83
N ILE A 267 -36.03 9.45 -9.15
CA ILE A 267 -37.14 8.80 -9.87
C ILE A 267 -36.61 7.65 -10.73
N PHE A 268 -37.28 6.50 -10.65
CA PHE A 268 -37.05 5.36 -11.53
C PHE A 268 -37.91 5.44 -12.78
N TYR A 269 -37.33 5.06 -13.91
CA TYR A 269 -38.03 4.90 -15.18
C TYR A 269 -37.79 3.48 -15.71
N GLU A 270 -38.84 2.82 -16.20
CA GLU A 270 -38.75 1.44 -16.70
C GLU A 270 -38.00 1.39 -18.02
N THR A 271 -38.26 2.35 -18.91
CA THR A 271 -37.62 2.45 -20.22
C THR A 271 -37.03 3.84 -20.48
N GLU A 272 -36.12 3.92 -21.45
CA GLU A 272 -35.60 5.19 -21.95
C GLU A 272 -36.70 6.09 -22.53
N ASN A 273 -37.77 5.50 -23.09
CA ASN A 273 -38.91 6.25 -23.61
C ASN A 273 -39.75 6.88 -22.50
N ASP A 274 -39.85 6.24 -21.33
CA ASP A 274 -40.52 6.83 -20.17
C ASP A 274 -39.74 8.03 -19.64
N LEU A 275 -38.41 7.93 -19.61
CA LEU A 275 -37.55 9.04 -19.25
C LEU A 275 -37.67 10.19 -20.26
N ARG A 276 -37.59 9.90 -21.57
CA ARG A 276 -37.81 10.91 -22.64
C ARG A 276 -39.18 11.59 -22.52
N ALA A 277 -40.23 10.82 -22.29
CA ALA A 277 -41.57 11.36 -22.10
C ALA A 277 -41.68 12.23 -20.84
N ALA A 278 -40.95 11.90 -19.77
CA ALA A 278 -40.91 12.70 -18.56
C ALA A 278 -40.17 14.03 -18.74
N ILE A 279 -39.03 14.02 -19.46
CA ILE A 279 -38.24 15.22 -19.78
C ILE A 279 -39.10 16.28 -20.49
N GLN A 280 -39.99 15.86 -21.37
CA GLN A 280 -40.86 16.77 -22.13
C GLN A 280 -42.06 17.34 -21.32
N LYS A 281 -42.28 16.87 -20.08
CA LYS A 281 -43.41 17.36 -19.26
C LYS A 281 -43.08 18.74 -18.67
N PRO A 282 -44.04 19.69 -18.70
CA PRO A 282 -43.87 20.96 -18.00
C PRO A 282 -43.59 20.74 -16.50
N GLY A 283 -42.58 21.44 -15.97
CA GLY A 283 -42.17 21.31 -14.57
C GLY A 283 -41.22 20.15 -14.28
N PHE A 284 -40.68 19.47 -15.30
CA PHE A 284 -39.57 18.54 -15.11
C PHE A 284 -38.35 19.26 -14.50
N GLU A 285 -37.86 18.78 -13.36
CA GLU A 285 -36.72 19.35 -12.66
C GLU A 285 -35.42 18.68 -13.12
N LYS A 286 -34.61 19.44 -13.88
CA LYS A 286 -33.23 19.05 -14.20
C LYS A 286 -32.36 19.25 -12.97
N ALA A 287 -31.56 18.23 -12.64
CA ALA A 287 -30.58 18.32 -11.58
C ALA A 287 -29.39 19.18 -12.04
N ALA A 288 -28.72 19.86 -11.11
CA ALA A 288 -27.58 20.70 -11.45
C ALA A 288 -26.37 19.81 -11.88
N PRO A 289 -25.67 20.15 -12.97
CA PRO A 289 -24.46 19.44 -13.38
C PRO A 289 -23.26 19.80 -12.49
N ASN A 290 -22.28 18.90 -12.41
CA ASN A 290 -20.95 19.23 -11.86
C ASN A 290 -19.97 19.45 -13.02
N TYR A 291 -19.26 20.57 -13.04
CA TYR A 291 -18.24 20.87 -14.05
C TYR A 291 -16.85 20.89 -13.41
N ASP A 292 -15.86 20.57 -14.23
CA ASP A 292 -14.45 20.78 -13.90
C ASP A 292 -14.16 22.29 -13.75
N GLY A 293 -13.20 22.67 -12.91
CA GLY A 293 -12.83 24.07 -12.71
C GLY A 293 -11.97 24.27 -11.47
N ASN A 294 -11.80 25.51 -11.00
CA ASN A 294 -10.84 25.82 -9.92
C ASN A 294 -10.92 24.94 -8.66
N TRP A 295 -12.10 24.37 -8.34
CA TRP A 295 -12.29 23.53 -7.16
C TRP A 295 -11.76 22.09 -7.32
N THR A 296 -11.45 21.66 -8.54
CA THR A 296 -10.89 20.34 -8.86
C THR A 296 -9.37 20.38 -9.13
N HIS A 297 -8.77 21.57 -9.21
CA HIS A 297 -7.34 21.74 -9.47
C HIS A 297 -6.51 21.29 -8.25
N THR A 298 -5.59 20.36 -8.47
CA THR A 298 -4.69 19.81 -7.44
C THR A 298 -3.62 20.78 -6.96
N GLU A 299 -3.39 21.85 -7.71
CA GLU A 299 -2.33 22.80 -7.51
C GLU A 299 -2.82 24.25 -7.66
N ASP A 300 -2.11 25.14 -6.96
CA ASP A 300 -2.22 26.58 -7.15
C ASP A 300 -0.85 27.11 -7.59
N LEU A 301 -0.74 27.40 -8.88
CA LEU A 301 0.47 27.90 -9.54
C LEU A 301 0.62 29.42 -9.46
N THR A 302 -0.25 30.12 -8.72
CA THR A 302 -0.12 31.55 -8.51
C THR A 302 1.05 31.88 -7.58
N GLU A 303 1.67 33.03 -7.80
CA GLU A 303 2.75 33.51 -6.93
C GLU A 303 2.20 33.82 -5.53
N ASN A 304 2.90 33.33 -4.51
CA ASN A 304 2.56 33.56 -3.11
C ASN A 304 3.85 33.82 -2.31
N GLU A 305 3.93 34.98 -1.65
CA GLU A 305 5.09 35.41 -0.84
C GLU A 305 5.42 34.40 0.28
N GLU A 306 4.42 33.70 0.82
CA GLU A 306 4.61 32.67 1.84
C GLU A 306 5.35 31.41 1.31
N ARG A 307 5.47 31.27 -0.02
CA ARG A 307 6.17 30.17 -0.70
C ARG A 307 7.50 30.60 -1.34
N ALA A 308 8.00 31.81 -1.03
CA ALA A 308 9.18 32.37 -1.67
C ALA A 308 10.50 31.65 -1.30
N ASP A 309 10.59 31.14 -0.06
CA ASP A 309 11.76 30.40 0.43
C ASP A 309 11.54 28.88 0.32
N PRO A 310 12.57 28.09 -0.07
CA PRO A 310 12.45 26.63 -0.14
C PRO A 310 12.30 25.99 1.25
N PRO A 311 11.58 24.86 1.37
CA PRO A 311 11.39 24.19 2.64
C PRO A 311 12.68 23.51 3.14
N PRO A 312 12.78 23.19 4.46
CA PRO A 312 13.85 22.35 4.96
C PRO A 312 13.86 20.96 4.31
N VAL A 313 15.05 20.45 3.99
CA VAL A 313 15.24 19.14 3.37
C VAL A 313 16.20 18.26 4.18
N MET A 314 15.97 16.95 4.11
CA MET A 314 16.86 15.96 4.69
C MET A 314 18.02 15.65 3.76
N ILE A 315 19.22 15.51 4.31
CA ILE A 315 20.44 15.21 3.55
C ILE A 315 21.18 14.01 4.14
N GLN A 316 21.95 13.30 3.31
CA GLN A 316 22.76 12.15 3.73
C GLN A 316 24.24 12.28 3.28
N PRO A 317 25.04 13.15 3.95
CA PRO A 317 26.36 13.57 3.46
C PRO A 317 27.41 12.45 3.38
N TYR A 318 27.26 11.39 4.16
CA TYR A 318 28.19 10.25 4.19
C TYR A 318 27.67 9.01 3.44
N GLY A 319 26.57 9.17 2.69
CA GLY A 319 25.86 8.08 2.03
C GLY A 319 25.13 7.14 3.00
N PRO A 320 24.50 6.07 2.49
CA PRO A 320 23.58 5.24 3.26
C PRO A 320 24.30 4.43 4.33
N ARG A 321 23.76 4.37 5.55
CA ARG A 321 24.33 3.55 6.64
C ARG A 321 23.83 2.11 6.63
N TYR A 322 22.76 1.83 5.89
CA TYR A 322 22.36 0.46 5.56
C TYR A 322 23.25 -0.11 4.45
N LYS A 323 23.19 -1.43 4.31
CA LYS A 323 23.80 -2.18 3.20
C LYS A 323 22.69 -2.81 2.39
N PHE A 324 22.86 -2.84 1.07
CA PHE A 324 21.87 -3.34 0.15
C PHE A 324 22.53 -4.20 -0.92
N ASP A 325 22.15 -5.47 -0.99
CA ASP A 325 22.43 -6.34 -2.13
C ASP A 325 21.28 -6.20 -3.12
N ARG A 326 21.50 -5.43 -4.19
CA ARG A 326 20.50 -5.14 -5.22
C ARG A 326 20.08 -6.39 -5.99
N LYS A 327 21.00 -7.34 -6.20
CA LYS A 327 20.73 -8.53 -6.99
C LYS A 327 19.75 -9.45 -6.26
N GLU A 328 19.99 -9.67 -4.98
CA GLU A 328 19.16 -10.56 -4.14
C GLU A 328 18.05 -9.80 -3.41
N GLN A 329 17.90 -8.49 -3.65
CA GLN A 329 16.98 -7.62 -2.93
C GLN A 329 17.04 -7.79 -1.39
N TYR A 330 18.25 -7.77 -0.84
CA TYR A 330 18.51 -8.05 0.58
C TYR A 330 19.12 -6.84 1.30
N VAL A 331 18.55 -6.47 2.44
CA VAL A 331 18.92 -5.27 3.18
C VAL A 331 19.51 -5.63 4.55
N SER A 332 20.49 -4.87 5.01
CA SER A 332 20.96 -4.90 6.40
C SER A 332 21.06 -3.50 7.01
N TYR A 333 20.43 -3.31 8.17
CA TYR A 333 20.40 -2.02 8.87
C TYR A 333 20.40 -2.18 10.39
N MET A 334 21.52 -1.83 11.04
CA MET A 334 21.61 -1.66 12.51
C MET A 334 21.06 -2.82 13.36
N GLY A 335 21.14 -4.05 12.85
CA GLY A 335 20.61 -5.26 13.48
C GLY A 335 19.50 -5.92 12.66
N TRP A 336 18.80 -5.17 11.82
CA TRP A 336 17.82 -5.69 10.88
C TRP A 336 18.47 -6.35 9.68
N THR A 337 17.86 -7.43 9.23
CA THR A 337 18.05 -8.00 7.90
C THR A 337 16.72 -8.51 7.36
N PHE A 338 16.51 -8.39 6.05
CA PHE A 338 15.33 -8.92 5.38
C PHE A 338 15.56 -8.99 3.87
N TYR A 339 14.86 -9.90 3.22
CA TYR A 339 14.66 -9.94 1.78
C TYR A 339 13.37 -9.21 1.42
N PHE A 340 13.29 -8.68 0.20
CA PHE A 340 12.03 -8.21 -0.35
C PHE A 340 11.86 -8.61 -1.82
N THR A 341 10.61 -8.61 -2.27
CA THR A 341 10.18 -8.82 -3.66
C THR A 341 8.94 -7.95 -3.91
N SER A 342 8.42 -7.90 -5.14
CA SER A 342 7.17 -7.18 -5.44
C SER A 342 6.28 -8.01 -6.33
N PHE A 343 5.04 -8.26 -5.90
CA PHE A 343 4.02 -8.96 -6.66
C PHE A 343 3.17 -7.97 -7.45
N LEU A 344 2.62 -8.38 -8.60
CA LEU A 344 1.72 -7.52 -9.39
C LEU A 344 0.46 -7.18 -8.58
N SER A 345 -0.04 -8.13 -7.80
CA SER A 345 -1.34 -8.03 -7.11
C SER A 345 -1.31 -7.01 -5.98
N THR A 346 -0.24 -7.05 -5.20
CA THR A 346 -0.19 -6.47 -3.85
C THR A 346 1.04 -5.59 -3.64
N GLY A 347 2.00 -5.58 -4.56
CA GLY A 347 3.24 -4.81 -4.43
C GLY A 347 4.29 -5.49 -3.53
N PRO A 348 5.15 -4.71 -2.85
CA PRO A 348 6.22 -5.21 -2.00
C PRO A 348 5.80 -6.19 -0.90
N ALA A 349 6.56 -7.29 -0.79
CA ALA A 349 6.48 -8.28 0.28
C ALA A 349 7.88 -8.53 0.86
N LEU A 350 7.95 -8.71 2.17
CA LEU A 350 9.20 -8.88 2.91
C LEU A 350 9.30 -10.29 3.51
N TYR A 351 10.50 -10.86 3.50
CA TYR A 351 10.76 -12.24 3.95
C TYR A 351 12.04 -12.36 4.81
N ASP A 352 12.07 -13.37 5.68
CA ASP A 352 13.14 -13.65 6.66
C ASP A 352 13.58 -12.35 7.37
N ILE A 353 12.60 -11.68 7.99
CA ILE A 353 12.83 -10.46 8.75
C ILE A 353 13.43 -10.85 10.09
N ARG A 354 14.67 -10.42 10.32
CA ARG A 354 15.44 -10.74 11.53
C ARG A 354 15.90 -9.47 12.20
N PHE A 355 15.98 -9.52 13.53
CA PHE A 355 16.64 -8.50 14.33
C PHE A 355 17.71 -9.15 15.20
N ARG A 356 18.95 -8.68 15.07
CA ARG A 356 20.13 -9.21 15.78
C ARG A 356 20.29 -10.71 15.61
N ASN A 357 20.15 -11.18 14.36
CA ASN A 357 20.20 -12.57 13.93
C ASN A 357 19.07 -13.47 14.47
N SER A 358 18.19 -12.97 15.34
CA SER A 358 16.98 -13.67 15.78
C SER A 358 15.86 -13.41 14.78
N SER A 359 15.12 -14.45 14.40
CA SER A 359 13.94 -14.31 13.55
C SER A 359 12.87 -13.47 14.25
N VAL A 360 12.11 -12.70 13.47
CA VAL A 360 10.97 -11.90 13.93
C VAL A 360 9.73 -12.25 13.11
N LEU A 361 9.80 -12.13 11.78
CA LEU A 361 8.72 -12.55 10.88
C LEU A 361 9.33 -13.36 9.73
N TYR A 362 8.73 -14.49 9.38
CA TYR A 362 9.05 -15.22 8.16
C TYR A 362 8.58 -14.44 6.92
N GLU A 363 7.37 -13.90 6.98
CA GLU A 363 6.69 -13.23 5.86
C GLU A 363 5.90 -12.02 6.39
N LEU A 364 5.95 -10.92 5.63
CA LEU A 364 5.09 -9.76 5.82
C LEU A 364 4.64 -9.22 4.46
N THR A 365 3.35 -9.31 4.16
CA THR A 365 2.80 -8.92 2.85
C THR A 365 1.40 -8.32 2.98
N LEU A 366 1.10 -7.33 2.13
CA LEU A 366 -0.27 -6.96 1.84
C LEU A 366 -0.96 -8.14 1.13
N ASN A 367 -2.22 -8.43 1.48
CA ASN A 367 -3.02 -9.47 0.83
C ASN A 367 -4.18 -8.87 0.04
N GLU A 368 -4.79 -7.79 0.53
CA GLU A 368 -5.86 -7.07 -0.16
C GLU A 368 -6.01 -5.65 0.41
N ALA A 369 -6.48 -4.72 -0.42
CA ALA A 369 -6.99 -3.42 0.00
C ALA A 369 -8.44 -3.26 -0.50
N MET A 370 -9.33 -2.91 0.43
CA MET A 370 -10.75 -2.73 0.14
C MET A 370 -11.15 -1.29 0.38
N ALA A 371 -12.02 -0.77 -0.49
CA ALA A 371 -12.82 0.43 -0.24
C ALA A 371 -14.31 0.08 -0.37
N HIS A 372 -15.06 0.08 0.74
CA HIS A 372 -16.50 -0.25 0.75
C HIS A 372 -17.35 0.99 1.03
N TYR A 373 -18.22 1.35 0.09
CA TYR A 373 -19.00 2.59 0.12
C TYR A 373 -20.42 2.39 0.62
N ALA A 374 -21.01 3.47 1.11
CA ALA A 374 -22.44 3.60 1.35
C ALA A 374 -22.97 4.93 0.81
N GLY A 375 -24.18 4.91 0.25
CA GLY A 375 -24.81 6.09 -0.34
C GLY A 375 -26.29 5.89 -0.66
N ASP A 376 -26.95 6.96 -1.08
CA ASP A 376 -28.36 6.97 -1.47
C ASP A 376 -28.58 6.98 -2.99
N ASP A 377 -27.50 7.00 -3.78
CA ASP A 377 -27.54 6.82 -5.23
C ASP A 377 -27.20 5.38 -5.66
N PRO A 378 -27.62 4.96 -6.87
CA PRO A 378 -27.44 3.59 -7.32
C PRO A 378 -25.99 3.13 -7.47
N ILE A 379 -24.99 4.01 -7.55
CA ILE A 379 -23.57 3.61 -7.54
C ILE A 379 -23.10 3.49 -6.09
N GLN A 380 -23.22 4.56 -5.31
CA GLN A 380 -22.63 4.67 -3.97
C GLN A 380 -23.28 3.74 -2.96
N GLY A 381 -24.57 3.40 -3.12
CA GLY A 381 -25.30 2.49 -2.23
C GLY A 381 -24.80 1.05 -2.17
N GLY A 382 -23.79 0.68 -2.96
CA GLY A 382 -23.14 -0.62 -2.84
C GLY A 382 -21.91 -0.72 -3.74
N GLN A 383 -21.16 0.37 -3.87
CA GLN A 383 -19.85 0.35 -4.53
C GLN A 383 -18.86 -0.33 -3.57
N GLU A 384 -18.08 -1.25 -4.11
CA GLU A 384 -16.93 -1.81 -3.42
C GLU A 384 -15.78 -1.98 -4.41
N PHE A 385 -14.57 -1.94 -3.88
CA PHE A 385 -13.35 -2.27 -4.59
C PHE A 385 -12.56 -3.29 -3.77
N LEU A 386 -11.97 -4.26 -4.47
CA LEU A 386 -10.94 -5.18 -3.98
C LEU A 386 -9.71 -4.97 -4.87
N ASP A 387 -8.77 -4.16 -4.39
CA ASP A 387 -7.77 -3.51 -5.26
C ASP A 387 -6.71 -4.46 -5.80
N ALA A 388 -6.47 -5.60 -5.15
CA ALA A 388 -5.61 -6.66 -5.68
C ALA A 388 -6.14 -7.24 -7.00
N ALA A 389 -7.45 -7.14 -7.26
CA ALA A 389 -8.04 -7.51 -8.54
C ALA A 389 -7.61 -6.59 -9.68
N PHE A 390 -7.27 -5.33 -9.41
CA PHE A 390 -6.75 -4.37 -10.40
C PHE A 390 -5.23 -4.46 -10.55
N GLY A 391 -4.54 -4.87 -9.48
CA GLY A 391 -3.09 -5.05 -9.43
C GLY A 391 -2.38 -3.88 -8.78
N MET A 392 -2.36 -3.82 -7.45
CA MET A 392 -1.76 -2.72 -6.70
C MET A 392 -0.25 -2.57 -6.98
N GLY A 393 0.46 -3.67 -7.22
CA GLY A 393 1.86 -3.64 -7.62
C GLY A 393 2.08 -3.21 -9.07
N LYS A 394 1.14 -3.52 -9.98
CA LYS A 394 1.11 -2.93 -11.33
C LYS A 394 0.98 -1.40 -11.23
N TYR A 395 0.15 -0.90 -10.32
CA TYR A 395 -0.09 0.51 -10.09
C TYR A 395 0.95 1.18 -9.16
N ALA A 396 2.09 0.53 -8.90
CA ALA A 396 3.21 1.11 -8.17
C ALA A 396 4.09 1.95 -9.11
N PHE A 397 3.60 3.13 -9.51
CA PHE A 397 4.27 4.00 -10.49
C PHE A 397 5.58 4.63 -9.98
N GLU A 398 6.27 5.33 -10.89
CA GLU A 398 7.52 6.01 -10.60
C GLU A 398 7.38 7.04 -9.48
N LEU A 399 8.07 6.81 -8.36
CA LEU A 399 8.11 7.73 -7.23
C LEU A 399 8.87 9.01 -7.60
N VAL A 400 8.35 10.17 -7.21
CA VAL A 400 8.96 11.47 -7.48
C VAL A 400 10.09 11.76 -6.48
N PRO A 401 11.37 11.78 -6.90
CA PRO A 401 12.47 11.98 -5.97
C PRO A 401 12.44 13.37 -5.32
N GLY A 402 12.71 13.43 -4.02
CA GLY A 402 12.64 14.67 -3.23
C GLY A 402 11.25 14.96 -2.65
N TYR A 403 10.20 14.32 -3.18
CA TYR A 403 8.81 14.49 -2.75
C TYR A 403 8.28 13.22 -2.09
N ASP A 404 8.13 12.12 -2.84
CA ASP A 404 7.64 10.85 -2.31
C ASP A 404 8.65 10.21 -1.36
N CYS A 405 9.94 10.35 -1.69
CA CYS A 405 11.05 9.92 -0.85
C CYS A 405 12.17 10.96 -0.87
N PRO A 406 13.07 10.98 0.14
CA PRO A 406 14.23 11.86 0.09
C PRO A 406 15.05 11.68 -1.19
N ALA A 407 15.62 12.76 -1.74
CA ALA A 407 16.38 12.73 -2.99
C ALA A 407 17.57 11.75 -2.98
N TYR A 408 18.11 11.45 -1.80
CA TYR A 408 19.23 10.51 -1.62
C TYR A 408 18.83 9.03 -1.49
N ALA A 409 17.53 8.70 -1.57
CA ALA A 409 17.06 7.32 -1.42
C ALA A 409 17.64 6.40 -2.50
N ASP A 410 17.79 5.11 -2.18
CA ASP A 410 17.98 4.09 -3.20
C ASP A 410 16.62 3.80 -3.84
N TYR A 411 16.44 4.12 -5.12
CA TYR A 411 15.28 3.73 -5.90
C TYR A 411 15.51 2.38 -6.61
N ILE A 412 14.45 1.61 -6.73
CA ILE A 412 14.43 0.24 -7.26
C ILE A 412 13.25 0.11 -8.23
N ASP A 413 13.54 -0.43 -9.41
CA ASP A 413 12.53 -0.76 -10.41
C ASP A 413 11.83 -2.08 -10.05
N THR A 414 10.58 -2.23 -10.46
CA THR A 414 9.83 -3.49 -10.35
C THR A 414 9.28 -3.90 -11.70
N SER A 415 9.40 -5.18 -12.04
CA SER A 415 8.80 -5.73 -13.25
C SER A 415 7.57 -6.57 -12.94
N TYR A 416 6.60 -6.58 -13.83
CA TYR A 416 5.39 -7.40 -13.73
C TYR A 416 4.96 -7.91 -15.11
N HIS A 417 4.17 -9.00 -15.14
CA HIS A 417 3.84 -9.70 -16.38
C HIS A 417 2.33 -9.88 -16.54
N ILE A 418 1.76 -9.22 -17.55
CA ILE A 418 0.32 -9.17 -17.81
C ILE A 418 0.06 -9.18 -19.31
N GLY A 419 -0.99 -9.87 -19.75
CA GLY A 419 -1.37 -9.94 -21.18
C GLY A 419 -0.27 -10.48 -22.09
N GLY A 420 0.58 -11.38 -21.59
CA GLY A 420 1.71 -11.93 -22.33
C GLY A 420 2.88 -10.96 -22.56
N GLN A 421 2.91 -9.82 -21.86
CA GLN A 421 3.98 -8.82 -21.95
C GLN A 421 4.62 -8.56 -20.59
N THR A 422 5.88 -8.13 -20.60
CA THR A 422 6.58 -7.66 -19.41
C THR A 422 6.57 -6.14 -19.38
N TRP A 423 6.21 -5.59 -18.24
CA TRP A 423 6.24 -4.17 -17.95
C TRP A 423 7.22 -3.93 -16.82
N THR A 424 7.73 -2.71 -16.71
CA THR A 424 8.61 -2.30 -15.63
C THR A 424 8.15 -0.94 -15.16
N ASN A 425 7.92 -0.80 -13.86
CA ASN A 425 7.76 0.50 -13.22
C ASN A 425 9.13 0.93 -12.75
N LYS A 426 9.64 2.04 -13.30
CA LYS A 426 10.91 2.61 -12.86
C LYS A 426 10.76 3.19 -11.46
N ASN A 427 11.82 3.12 -10.64
CA ASN A 427 11.90 3.77 -9.34
C ASN A 427 10.65 3.61 -8.44
N SER A 428 9.97 2.46 -8.51
CA SER A 428 8.67 2.22 -7.88
C SER A 428 8.77 1.92 -6.38
N ILE A 429 9.95 1.51 -5.91
CA ILE A 429 10.26 1.31 -4.50
C ILE A 429 11.43 2.21 -4.15
N CYS A 430 11.38 2.85 -2.98
CA CYS A 430 12.52 3.57 -2.42
C CYS A 430 12.91 3.01 -1.05
N ILE A 431 14.22 3.01 -0.77
CA ILE A 431 14.79 2.63 0.53
C ILE A 431 15.62 3.81 1.04
N PHE A 432 15.34 4.28 2.25
CA PHE A 432 16.05 5.41 2.82
C PHE A 432 16.13 5.34 4.35
N GLU A 433 17.19 5.95 4.88
CA GLU A 433 17.28 6.24 6.30
C GLU A 433 16.76 7.65 6.57
N TYR A 434 15.97 7.82 7.63
CA TYR A 434 15.40 9.11 8.03
C TYR A 434 15.74 9.41 9.49
N THR A 435 15.89 10.70 9.84
CA THR A 435 16.02 11.14 11.24
C THR A 435 14.70 11.73 11.67
N ALA A 436 14.07 11.13 12.68
CA ALA A 436 12.77 11.59 13.16
C ALA A 436 12.87 12.96 13.83
N ASP A 437 11.74 13.66 13.86
CA ASP A 437 11.53 14.86 14.67
C ASP A 437 11.58 14.55 16.18
N SER A 438 11.08 13.36 16.56
CA SER A 438 11.10 12.83 17.92
C SER A 438 12.45 12.19 18.28
N LEU A 439 12.84 12.33 19.54
CA LEU A 439 14.02 11.66 20.08
C LEU A 439 13.71 10.21 20.42
N LEU A 440 14.67 9.32 20.24
CA LEU A 440 14.50 7.91 20.59
C LEU A 440 14.36 7.74 22.10
N GLN A 441 15.19 8.45 22.85
CA GLN A 441 15.06 8.59 24.29
C GLN A 441 15.79 9.84 24.77
N ARG A 442 15.34 10.38 25.91
CA ARG A 442 16.04 11.44 26.63
C ARG A 442 15.80 11.35 28.13
N HIS A 443 16.76 11.81 28.92
CA HIS A 443 16.61 11.96 30.35
C HIS A 443 17.41 13.16 30.86
N THR A 444 16.80 13.98 31.72
CA THR A 444 17.45 15.04 32.46
C THR A 444 17.35 14.70 33.94
N SER A 445 18.49 14.67 34.61
CA SER A 445 18.62 14.47 36.06
C SER A 445 19.32 15.68 36.67
N GLN A 446 19.52 15.66 37.99
CA GLN A 446 20.26 16.71 38.71
C GLN A 446 21.67 16.95 38.16
N TYR A 447 22.33 15.92 37.63
CA TYR A 447 23.75 15.97 37.26
C TYR A 447 24.02 15.77 35.78
N GLN A 448 23.04 15.33 35.01
CA GLN A 448 23.27 15.00 33.59
C GLN A 448 22.01 15.12 32.73
N VAL A 449 22.23 15.42 31.46
CA VAL A 449 21.26 15.29 30.37
C VAL A 449 21.79 14.26 29.38
N THR A 450 20.98 13.26 29.02
CA THR A 450 21.29 12.30 27.96
C THR A 450 20.21 12.34 26.91
N VAL A 451 20.59 12.37 25.63
CA VAL A 451 19.68 12.42 24.48
C VAL A 451 20.17 11.49 23.38
N SER A 452 19.27 10.68 22.81
CA SER A 452 19.53 9.83 21.65
C SER A 452 18.64 10.27 20.47
N ARG A 453 19.25 10.45 19.30
CA ARG A 453 18.52 10.68 18.05
C ARG A 453 17.73 9.43 17.65
N ASN A 454 16.54 9.64 17.12
CA ASN A 454 15.77 8.57 16.47
C ASN A 454 16.09 8.57 14.98
N THR A 455 16.64 7.47 14.50
CA THR A 455 16.84 7.25 13.06
C THR A 455 16.29 5.88 12.70
N TYR A 456 15.57 5.78 11.60
CA TYR A 456 14.98 4.53 11.16
C TYR A 456 15.18 4.33 9.66
N LEU A 457 15.08 3.08 9.20
CA LEU A 457 15.06 2.73 7.79
C LEU A 457 13.61 2.62 7.33
N VAL A 458 13.29 3.11 6.14
CA VAL A 458 11.99 2.96 5.49
C VAL A 458 12.20 2.27 4.15
N LEU A 459 11.36 1.27 3.86
CA LEU A 459 11.05 0.82 2.50
C LEU A 459 9.65 1.34 2.15
N ARG A 460 9.53 2.09 1.06
CA ARG A 460 8.28 2.73 0.63
C ARG A 460 7.95 2.45 -0.82
N TYR A 461 6.65 2.34 -1.10
CA TYR A 461 6.07 2.45 -2.45
C TYR A 461 4.72 3.16 -2.37
N VAL A 462 4.22 3.63 -3.52
CA VAL A 462 2.90 4.25 -3.66
C VAL A 462 2.13 3.48 -4.71
N ALA A 463 0.93 2.99 -4.38
CA ALA A 463 0.02 2.36 -5.34
C ALA A 463 -1.12 3.32 -5.69
N THR A 464 -1.19 3.75 -6.95
CA THR A 464 -2.23 4.67 -7.43
C THR A 464 -3.31 3.89 -8.18
N VAL A 465 -4.32 3.40 -7.45
CA VAL A 465 -5.39 2.57 -8.01
C VAL A 465 -6.59 3.46 -8.34
N GLY A 466 -6.74 3.78 -9.63
CA GLY A 466 -7.83 4.63 -10.11
C GLY A 466 -7.71 6.06 -9.59
N ASN A 467 -8.47 6.39 -8.54
CA ASN A 467 -8.54 7.73 -7.95
C ASN A 467 -7.75 7.90 -6.65
N TYR A 468 -7.34 6.81 -5.99
CA TYR A 468 -6.62 6.83 -4.72
C TYR A 468 -5.13 6.58 -4.90
N ASP A 469 -4.33 7.27 -4.07
CA ASP A 469 -2.90 7.03 -3.90
C ASP A 469 -2.66 6.46 -2.50
N TYR A 470 -2.22 5.20 -2.43
CA TYR A 470 -1.86 4.55 -1.16
C TYR A 470 -0.35 4.52 -0.98
N THR A 471 0.16 5.29 -0.01
CA THR A 471 1.58 5.24 0.37
C THR A 471 1.78 4.22 1.48
N PHE A 472 2.60 3.20 1.22
CA PHE A 472 2.94 2.15 2.18
C PHE A 472 4.37 2.34 2.68
N ASP A 473 4.54 2.34 4.00
CA ASP A 473 5.83 2.37 4.70
C ASP A 473 6.04 1.09 5.51
N TYR A 474 7.16 0.42 5.28
CA TYR A 474 7.74 -0.56 6.21
C TYR A 474 8.92 0.08 6.93
N THR A 475 8.74 0.41 8.22
CA THR A 475 9.70 1.20 8.99
C THR A 475 10.41 0.37 10.05
N PHE A 476 11.74 0.37 10.05
CA PHE A 476 12.60 -0.42 10.94
C PHE A 476 13.38 0.49 11.90
N TYR A 477 13.08 0.37 13.19
CA TYR A 477 13.63 1.22 14.25
C TYR A 477 14.86 0.60 14.93
N LEU A 478 15.71 1.42 15.55
CA LEU A 478 16.96 0.98 16.20
C LEU A 478 16.75 0.07 17.41
N ASP A 479 15.59 0.14 18.04
CA ASP A 479 15.20 -0.65 19.21
C ASP A 479 14.67 -2.04 18.84
N GLY A 480 14.54 -2.35 17.55
CA GLY A 480 13.94 -3.60 17.07
C GLY A 480 12.44 -3.50 16.82
N SER A 481 11.86 -2.30 16.87
CA SER A 481 10.48 -2.08 16.44
C SER A 481 10.32 -2.08 14.92
N LEU A 482 9.22 -2.64 14.42
CA LEU A 482 8.82 -2.65 13.02
C LEU A 482 7.41 -2.06 12.89
N GLU A 483 7.20 -1.12 11.99
CA GLU A 483 5.90 -0.51 11.70
C GLU A 483 5.48 -0.73 10.26
N ILE A 484 4.21 -1.10 10.07
CA ILE A 484 3.50 -1.04 8.79
C ILE A 484 2.61 0.19 8.85
N LYS A 485 2.78 1.14 7.94
CA LYS A 485 1.96 2.34 7.90
C LYS A 485 1.45 2.60 6.49
N VAL A 486 0.15 2.83 6.40
CA VAL A 486 -0.54 3.19 5.15
C VAL A 486 -1.06 4.62 5.29
N ARG A 487 -0.92 5.41 4.23
CA ARG A 487 -1.58 6.70 4.07
C ARG A 487 -2.36 6.72 2.77
N ALA A 488 -3.55 7.30 2.79
CA ALA A 488 -4.33 7.50 1.57
C ALA A 488 -4.32 8.98 1.18
N SER A 489 -4.20 9.24 -0.12
CA SER A 489 -4.33 10.53 -0.80
C SER A 489 -5.14 10.35 -2.07
N GLY A 490 -5.09 11.33 -2.97
CA GLY A 490 -5.79 11.28 -4.24
C GLY A 490 -7.22 11.79 -4.13
N PHE A 491 -7.94 11.72 -5.24
CA PHE A 491 -9.33 12.16 -5.31
C PHE A 491 -10.24 11.17 -4.58
N ILE A 492 -11.23 11.67 -3.86
CA ILE A 492 -12.31 10.81 -3.35
C ILE A 492 -13.22 10.33 -4.48
N PHE A 493 -13.98 9.28 -4.24
CA PHE A 493 -15.02 8.81 -5.16
C PHE A 493 -16.39 9.37 -4.74
N ALA A 494 -16.74 10.55 -5.26
CA ALA A 494 -17.89 11.34 -4.82
C ALA A 494 -19.25 10.80 -5.29
N ALA A 495 -20.29 11.13 -4.54
CA ALA A 495 -21.69 10.85 -4.82
C ALA A 495 -22.37 12.04 -5.53
N PHE A 496 -23.42 11.78 -6.30
CA PHE A 496 -24.25 12.85 -6.84
C PHE A 496 -25.15 13.43 -5.76
N TYR A 497 -25.13 14.74 -5.57
CA TYR A 497 -26.05 15.42 -4.65
C TYR A 497 -27.28 15.93 -5.41
N SER A 498 -28.46 15.36 -5.14
CA SER A 498 -29.74 15.87 -5.65
C SER A 498 -30.38 16.85 -4.66
N ASN A 499 -31.06 17.89 -5.17
CA ASN A 499 -31.92 18.73 -4.35
C ASN A 499 -33.23 18.02 -3.95
N SER A 500 -33.68 16.97 -4.65
CA SER A 500 -34.93 16.28 -4.35
C SER A 500 -34.85 15.48 -3.03
N SER A 501 -33.65 15.03 -2.65
CA SER A 501 -33.34 14.41 -1.34
C SER A 501 -33.38 15.38 -0.17
N SER A 502 -33.51 16.70 -0.40
CA SER A 502 -33.65 17.71 0.66
C SER A 502 -35.12 18.01 1.07
N THR A 503 -36.11 17.52 0.31
CA THR A 503 -37.52 17.91 0.52
C THR A 503 -38.26 16.97 1.48
N HIS A 504 -38.73 17.53 2.60
CA HIS A 504 -39.59 16.88 3.62
C HIS A 504 -41.02 16.53 3.13
N GLN A 505 -41.24 16.27 1.83
CA GLN A 505 -42.57 15.87 1.36
C GLN A 505 -42.69 14.34 1.24
N PRO A 506 -43.73 13.73 1.84
CA PRO A 506 -44.00 12.31 1.66
C PRO A 506 -44.40 12.07 0.20
N ARG A 507 -43.50 11.51 -0.60
CA ARG A 507 -43.83 11.02 -1.95
C ARG A 507 -44.61 9.70 -1.84
N SER A 508 -45.60 9.56 -2.72
CA SER A 508 -46.59 8.48 -2.82
C SER A 508 -46.07 7.07 -2.49
N THR A 509 -46.90 6.30 -1.78
CA THR A 509 -46.67 4.96 -1.19
C THR A 509 -46.41 3.81 -2.19
N SER A 510 -46.02 4.10 -3.43
CA SER A 510 -45.86 3.11 -4.51
C SER A 510 -44.49 3.14 -5.21
N SER A 511 -43.51 3.88 -4.68
CA SER A 511 -42.11 3.78 -5.11
C SER A 511 -41.22 3.66 -3.87
N PRO A 512 -40.24 2.72 -3.83
CA PRO A 512 -39.22 2.72 -2.79
C PRO A 512 -38.36 3.97 -3.02
N THR A 513 -38.69 5.03 -2.29
CA THR A 513 -38.18 6.39 -2.46
C THR A 513 -37.20 6.66 -1.33
N HIS A 514 -35.90 6.49 -1.62
CA HIS A 514 -34.81 6.68 -0.65
C HIS A 514 -34.97 5.79 0.62
N PRO A 515 -33.94 5.64 1.46
CA PRO A 515 -34.19 5.22 2.84
C PRO A 515 -35.18 6.22 3.46
N PRO A 516 -36.35 5.78 3.97
CA PRO A 516 -37.36 6.70 4.49
C PRO A 516 -36.76 7.62 5.57
N GLY A 517 -36.77 8.93 5.34
CA GLY A 517 -36.39 9.94 6.34
C GLY A 517 -34.89 10.27 6.46
N ALA A 518 -34.04 9.87 5.50
CA ALA A 518 -32.66 10.32 5.47
C ALA A 518 -32.60 11.85 5.32
N LYS A 519 -31.92 12.53 6.25
CA LYS A 519 -31.63 13.96 6.12
C LYS A 519 -30.62 14.16 4.99
N ALA A 520 -30.64 15.33 4.34
CA ALA A 520 -29.50 15.80 3.56
C ALA A 520 -28.23 15.59 4.41
N ASP A 521 -27.25 14.89 3.85
CA ASP A 521 -25.98 14.53 4.48
C ASP A 521 -25.93 13.25 5.36
N THR A 522 -26.87 12.31 5.19
CA THR A 522 -26.82 11.02 5.91
C THR A 522 -25.61 10.15 5.51
N TYR A 523 -25.15 10.25 4.26
CA TYR A 523 -24.11 9.40 3.67
C TYR A 523 -22.85 10.17 3.23
N GLY A 524 -22.63 11.38 3.76
CA GLY A 524 -21.52 12.26 3.34
C GLY A 524 -21.96 13.71 3.28
N TYR A 525 -21.02 14.64 3.10
CA TYR A 525 -21.29 16.06 3.10
C TYR A 525 -21.37 16.63 1.69
N ARG A 526 -22.27 17.59 1.46
CA ARG A 526 -22.25 18.39 0.24
C ARG A 526 -20.97 19.24 0.16
N ILE A 527 -20.18 19.06 -0.91
CA ILE A 527 -18.91 19.77 -1.16
C ILE A 527 -18.95 20.67 -2.40
N HIS A 528 -19.96 20.51 -3.25
CA HIS A 528 -20.19 21.31 -4.44
C HIS A 528 -21.71 21.42 -4.70
N PRO A 529 -22.24 22.35 -5.52
CA PRO A 529 -23.66 22.44 -5.85
C PRO A 529 -24.37 21.10 -6.13
N ALA A 530 -23.73 20.13 -6.79
CA ALA A 530 -24.33 18.83 -7.05
C ALA A 530 -23.40 17.64 -6.70
N ALA A 531 -22.39 17.85 -5.85
CA ALA A 531 -21.50 16.77 -5.41
C ALA A 531 -21.53 16.61 -3.88
N SER A 532 -21.58 15.36 -3.45
CA SER A 532 -21.47 14.93 -2.06
C SER A 532 -20.24 14.03 -1.89
N THR A 533 -19.60 14.07 -0.74
CA THR A 533 -18.36 13.32 -0.48
C THR A 533 -18.53 11.81 -0.45
N SER A 534 -19.77 11.31 -0.31
CA SER A 534 -20.04 9.92 0.07
C SER A 534 -19.40 9.58 1.45
N MET A 535 -19.44 8.30 1.80
CA MET A 535 -18.71 7.72 2.92
C MET A 535 -18.25 6.30 2.56
N HIS A 536 -17.11 5.88 3.09
CA HIS A 536 -16.58 4.54 2.85
C HIS A 536 -15.60 4.11 3.94
N ASP A 537 -15.44 2.79 4.06
CA ASP A 537 -14.38 2.19 4.85
C ASP A 537 -13.23 1.77 3.95
N HIS A 538 -12.02 2.19 4.29
CA HIS A 538 -10.81 1.53 3.82
C HIS A 538 -10.45 0.39 4.78
N VAL A 539 -10.24 -0.82 4.27
CA VAL A 539 -9.71 -1.95 5.06
C VAL A 539 -8.66 -2.70 4.25
N LEU A 540 -7.42 -2.70 4.74
CA LEU A 540 -6.25 -3.30 4.11
C LEU A 540 -5.71 -4.40 5.01
N THR A 541 -5.68 -5.63 4.50
CA THR A 541 -5.27 -6.80 5.28
C THR A 541 -3.82 -7.18 4.99
N PHE A 542 -3.02 -7.24 6.04
CA PHE A 542 -1.62 -7.67 5.98
C PHE A 542 -1.48 -9.05 6.62
N ARG A 543 -0.89 -10.00 5.88
CA ARG A 543 -0.41 -11.26 6.41
C ARG A 543 0.93 -11.02 7.10
N ALA A 544 1.01 -11.33 8.38
CA ALA A 544 2.24 -11.36 9.14
C ALA A 544 2.43 -12.77 9.70
N ASP A 545 3.52 -13.43 9.32
CA ASP A 545 3.86 -14.80 9.72
C ASP A 545 4.99 -14.72 10.77
N PRO A 546 4.66 -14.63 12.08
CA PRO A 546 5.65 -14.46 13.13
C PRO A 546 6.47 -15.72 13.41
N ASP A 547 7.79 -15.55 13.39
CA ASP A 547 8.77 -16.52 13.85
C ASP A 547 9.60 -15.87 14.98
N ILE A 548 8.97 -15.57 16.12
CA ILE A 548 9.61 -14.80 17.20
C ILE A 548 10.69 -15.64 17.87
N ALA A 549 11.95 -15.39 17.49
CA ALA A 549 13.15 -16.18 17.81
C ALA A 549 13.13 -17.65 17.33
N THR A 550 11.95 -18.28 17.26
CA THR A 550 11.67 -19.64 16.82
C THR A 550 10.37 -19.66 16.02
N THR A 551 10.13 -20.71 15.22
CA THR A 551 8.86 -20.93 14.51
C THR A 551 7.70 -21.23 15.49
N SER A 552 7.99 -21.91 16.61
CA SER A 552 6.96 -22.23 17.61
C SER A 552 6.70 -21.04 18.53
N ASN A 553 5.49 -20.46 18.45
CA ASN A 553 5.06 -19.27 19.16
C ASN A 553 3.70 -19.48 19.85
N THR A 554 3.39 -18.63 20.82
CA THR A 554 2.09 -18.57 21.51
C THR A 554 1.55 -17.15 21.46
N PHE A 555 0.22 -17.00 21.44
CA PHE A 555 -0.43 -15.69 21.48
C PHE A 555 -1.13 -15.47 22.83
N THR A 556 -0.81 -14.37 23.51
CA THR A 556 -1.35 -14.04 24.83
C THR A 556 -1.96 -12.65 24.81
N ARG A 557 -3.19 -12.52 25.33
CA ARG A 557 -3.82 -11.23 25.66
C ARG A 557 -3.48 -10.87 27.10
N LEU A 558 -2.53 -9.98 27.31
CA LEU A 558 -2.13 -9.50 28.64
C LEU A 558 -3.01 -8.33 29.06
N GLN A 559 -3.98 -8.58 29.94
CA GLN A 559 -4.91 -7.56 30.39
C GLN A 559 -4.33 -6.72 31.54
N VAL A 560 -4.66 -5.42 31.56
CA VAL A 560 -4.42 -4.51 32.69
C VAL A 560 -5.76 -4.22 33.36
N LEU A 561 -6.00 -4.83 34.51
CA LEU A 561 -7.30 -4.79 35.18
C LEU A 561 -7.24 -3.96 36.48
N PRO A 562 -8.30 -3.20 36.82
CA PRO A 562 -8.43 -2.62 38.16
C PRO A 562 -8.57 -3.75 39.20
N ALA A 563 -8.01 -3.54 40.38
CA ALA A 563 -8.05 -4.48 41.47
C ALA A 563 -8.19 -3.79 42.83
N HIS A 564 -8.77 -4.51 43.79
CA HIS A 564 -8.79 -4.13 45.19
C HIS A 564 -7.90 -5.11 45.96
N ARG A 565 -6.93 -4.59 46.70
CA ARG A 565 -5.95 -5.39 47.44
C ARG A 565 -5.79 -4.85 48.85
N SER A 566 -5.66 -5.77 49.81
CA SER A 566 -5.21 -5.44 51.16
C SER A 566 -3.73 -5.76 51.24
N TYR A 567 -2.97 -4.87 51.88
CA TYR A 567 -1.54 -4.95 51.99
C TYR A 567 -1.14 -4.84 53.46
N GLU A 568 -0.30 -5.77 53.94
CA GLU A 568 0.07 -5.86 55.37
C GLU A 568 0.73 -4.58 55.89
N TRP A 569 1.64 -4.00 55.09
CA TRP A 569 2.36 -2.75 55.35
C TRP A 569 1.49 -1.49 55.36
N GLU A 570 0.21 -1.60 55.02
CA GLU A 570 -0.76 -0.50 55.09
C GLU A 570 -1.79 -0.68 56.21
N GLN A 571 -1.72 -1.77 56.98
CA GLN A 571 -2.66 -2.03 58.06
C GLN A 571 -2.23 -1.37 59.37
N PRO A 572 -3.20 -0.80 60.12
CA PRO A 572 -4.65 -0.77 59.86
C PRO A 572 -5.15 0.47 59.10
N GLU A 573 -4.29 1.44 58.77
CA GLU A 573 -4.67 2.76 58.26
C GLU A 573 -5.42 2.71 56.93
N ILE A 574 -5.03 1.81 56.03
CA ILE A 574 -5.67 1.60 54.73
C ILE A 574 -6.03 0.12 54.57
N PRO A 575 -7.25 -0.29 54.93
CA PRO A 575 -7.67 -1.69 54.86
C PRO A 575 -7.66 -2.27 53.45
N VAL A 576 -8.04 -1.47 52.45
CA VAL A 576 -8.11 -1.85 51.05
C VAL A 576 -7.60 -0.70 50.19
N ARG A 577 -6.71 -1.01 49.25
CA ARG A 577 -6.22 -0.09 48.23
C ARG A 577 -6.79 -0.46 46.86
N ASN A 578 -7.26 0.56 46.15
CA ASN A 578 -7.61 0.47 44.73
C ASN A 578 -6.29 0.55 43.93
N THR A 579 -6.02 -0.46 43.12
CA THR A 579 -4.78 -0.65 42.37
C THR A 579 -5.09 -1.32 41.03
N MET A 580 -4.09 -1.88 40.36
CA MET A 580 -4.23 -2.64 39.12
C MET A 580 -3.38 -3.91 39.16
N VAL A 581 -3.75 -4.88 38.30
CA VAL A 581 -3.03 -6.15 38.14
C VAL A 581 -2.91 -6.53 36.67
N LEU A 582 -1.88 -7.30 36.35
CA LEU A 582 -1.75 -7.97 35.07
C LEU A 582 -2.47 -9.32 35.10
N SER A 583 -3.20 -9.65 34.04
CA SER A 583 -3.90 -10.92 33.88
C SER A 583 -3.65 -11.49 32.48
N PRO A 584 -2.76 -12.48 32.31
CA PRO A 584 -2.51 -13.10 31.02
C PRO A 584 -3.68 -14.04 30.65
N LEU A 585 -4.19 -13.88 29.42
CA LEU A 585 -5.19 -14.77 28.82
C LEU A 585 -4.62 -15.37 27.52
N PRO A 586 -4.16 -16.63 27.54
CA PRO A 586 -3.72 -17.32 26.35
C PRO A 586 -4.85 -17.44 25.31
N VAL A 587 -4.53 -17.28 24.03
CA VAL A 587 -5.43 -17.57 22.92
C VAL A 587 -5.19 -19.02 22.52
N LEU A 588 -6.18 -19.87 22.78
CA LEU A 588 -6.05 -21.33 22.64
C LEU A 588 -6.52 -21.85 21.29
N ASN A 589 -7.39 -21.11 20.59
CA ASN A 589 -7.94 -21.50 19.29
C ASN A 589 -7.90 -20.33 18.32
N GLU A 590 -7.97 -20.63 17.02
CA GLU A 590 -8.07 -19.63 15.98
C GLU A 590 -9.21 -18.65 16.26
N THR A 591 -8.92 -17.36 16.13
CA THR A 591 -9.88 -16.34 16.53
C THR A 591 -9.65 -15.00 15.88
N GLY A 592 -10.72 -14.21 15.81
CA GLY A 592 -10.69 -12.81 15.43
C GLY A 592 -10.85 -11.91 16.66
N LEU A 593 -9.93 -10.96 16.81
CA LEU A 593 -9.82 -10.04 17.92
C LEU A 593 -10.10 -8.60 17.46
N THR A 594 -10.62 -7.81 18.38
CA THR A 594 -10.74 -6.36 18.23
C THR A 594 -9.83 -5.67 19.23
N TRP A 595 -9.28 -4.52 18.86
CA TRP A 595 -8.48 -3.70 19.75
C TRP A 595 -9.28 -3.33 21.02
N PRO A 596 -8.71 -3.51 22.21
CA PRO A 596 -9.44 -3.32 23.45
C PRO A 596 -9.69 -1.83 23.70
N ARG A 597 -10.90 -1.51 24.19
CA ARG A 597 -11.22 -0.17 24.71
C ARG A 597 -10.16 0.26 25.72
N ASN A 598 -9.73 1.53 25.66
CA ASN A 598 -8.72 2.12 26.55
C ASN A 598 -7.35 1.42 26.51
N GLY A 599 -7.04 0.63 25.46
CA GLY A 599 -5.80 -0.15 25.41
C GLY A 599 -5.68 -1.12 26.59
N GLY A 600 -6.80 -1.63 27.11
CA GLY A 600 -6.86 -2.43 28.33
C GLY A 600 -6.21 -3.82 28.22
N GLU A 601 -5.80 -4.22 27.02
CA GLU A 601 -5.07 -5.47 26.78
C GLU A 601 -3.89 -5.21 25.85
N ILE A 602 -2.82 -5.98 26.05
CA ILE A 602 -1.63 -5.99 25.20
C ILE A 602 -1.60 -7.35 24.50
N PHE A 603 -1.58 -7.34 23.17
CA PHE A 603 -1.46 -8.55 22.36
C PHE A 603 0.01 -8.94 22.24
N LEU A 604 0.38 -10.11 22.75
CA LEU A 604 1.74 -10.62 22.81
C LEU A 604 1.88 -11.88 21.96
N ILE A 605 2.88 -11.88 21.08
CA ILE A 605 3.39 -13.08 20.42
C ILE A 605 4.68 -13.47 21.14
N GLU A 606 4.74 -14.65 21.71
CA GLU A 606 5.84 -15.09 22.56
C GLU A 606 6.43 -16.40 22.05
N SER A 607 7.76 -16.50 22.01
CA SER A 607 8.44 -17.77 21.75
C SER A 607 7.99 -18.81 22.79
N ALA A 608 7.72 -20.03 22.31
CA ALA A 608 7.36 -21.14 23.19
C ALA A 608 8.53 -21.57 24.09
N THR A 609 9.78 -21.44 23.62
CA THR A 609 10.96 -22.03 24.25
C THR A 609 12.02 -20.99 24.66
N GLU A 610 12.18 -19.91 23.91
CA GLU A 610 13.27 -18.96 24.13
C GLU A 610 12.92 -17.91 25.19
N ARG A 611 13.86 -17.69 26.12
CA ARG A 611 13.73 -16.75 27.24
C ARG A 611 14.90 -15.78 27.26
N ASN A 612 14.65 -14.57 27.75
CA ASN A 612 15.73 -13.63 28.05
C ASN A 612 16.45 -14.04 29.36
N LYS A 613 17.52 -13.33 29.73
CA LYS A 613 18.30 -13.67 30.94
C LYS A 613 17.54 -13.58 32.26
N TRP A 614 16.36 -12.97 32.27
CA TRP A 614 15.51 -12.80 33.45
C TRP A 614 14.47 -13.92 33.58
N GLY A 615 14.43 -14.86 32.62
CA GLY A 615 13.46 -15.96 32.60
C GLY A 615 12.14 -15.61 31.91
N GLU A 616 11.98 -14.39 31.39
CA GLU A 616 10.78 -13.99 30.64
C GLU A 616 10.82 -14.53 29.21
N LYS A 617 9.67 -14.94 28.66
CA LYS A 617 9.57 -15.35 27.26
C LYS A 617 9.98 -14.19 26.36
N ARG A 618 10.77 -14.49 25.32
CA ARG A 618 11.09 -13.50 24.28
C ARG A 618 9.85 -13.30 23.42
N GLY A 619 9.40 -12.06 23.28
CA GLY A 619 8.17 -11.78 22.57
C GLY A 619 8.19 -10.45 21.80
N TYR A 620 7.17 -10.27 20.97
CA TYR A 620 6.79 -8.98 20.41
C TYR A 620 5.35 -8.68 20.82
N ARG A 621 5.08 -7.42 21.14
CA ARG A 621 3.71 -6.93 21.29
C ARG A 621 3.24 -6.29 20.00
N ILE A 622 1.98 -6.48 19.67
CA ILE A 622 1.33 -5.84 18.53
C ILE A 622 0.44 -4.73 19.04
N VAL A 623 0.59 -3.53 18.48
CA VAL A 623 -0.18 -2.35 18.88
C VAL A 623 -0.58 -1.53 17.67
N PRO A 624 -1.68 -0.76 17.76
CA PRO A 624 -1.88 0.39 16.88
C PRO A 624 -0.64 1.29 16.88
N GLY A 625 -0.17 1.66 15.68
CA GLY A 625 1.08 2.40 15.50
C GLY A 625 0.90 3.93 15.53
N THR A 626 1.72 4.64 14.76
CA THR A 626 1.70 6.11 14.62
C THR A 626 0.68 6.67 13.62
N GLY A 627 -0.32 5.88 13.22
CA GLY A 627 -1.45 6.31 12.39
C GLY A 627 -2.44 7.21 13.14
N MET A 628 -3.52 7.59 12.47
CA MET A 628 -4.59 8.40 13.04
C MET A 628 -5.56 7.51 13.85
N GLY A 629 -5.13 7.17 15.06
CA GLY A 629 -5.92 6.39 16.02
C GLY A 629 -5.78 4.88 15.84
N THR A 630 -6.77 4.16 16.36
CA THR A 630 -6.82 2.69 16.30
C THR A 630 -7.35 2.24 14.95
N PRO A 631 -6.64 1.35 14.22
CA PRO A 631 -7.12 0.81 12.95
C PRO A 631 -8.50 0.16 13.10
N PRO A 632 -9.50 0.54 12.29
CA PRO A 632 -10.81 -0.09 12.28
C PRO A 632 -10.89 -1.28 11.32
N HIS A 633 -11.92 -2.11 11.52
CA HIS A 633 -12.39 -3.12 10.59
C HIS A 633 -13.64 -2.62 9.84
N LEU A 634 -14.16 -3.42 8.89
CA LEU A 634 -15.34 -3.07 8.10
C LEU A 634 -16.58 -2.85 8.99
N THR A 635 -17.24 -1.71 8.82
CA THR A 635 -18.48 -1.35 9.53
C THR A 635 -19.66 -2.20 9.06
N VAL A 636 -19.75 -2.42 7.74
CA VAL A 636 -20.87 -3.13 7.11
C VAL A 636 -20.82 -4.61 7.47
N GLN A 637 -21.84 -5.08 8.18
CA GLN A 637 -22.01 -6.49 8.53
C GLN A 637 -22.79 -7.22 7.44
N ASN A 638 -22.40 -8.45 7.11
CA ASN A 638 -23.05 -9.29 6.10
C ASN A 638 -23.25 -8.55 4.76
N SER A 639 -22.20 -7.85 4.30
CA SER A 639 -22.24 -7.09 3.05
C SER A 639 -22.70 -7.97 1.88
N THR A 640 -23.85 -7.64 1.29
CA THR A 640 -24.42 -8.43 0.19
C THR A 640 -23.65 -8.30 -1.11
N VAL A 641 -22.85 -7.23 -1.25
CA VAL A 641 -22.01 -6.99 -2.43
C VAL A 641 -20.70 -7.78 -2.32
N LEU A 642 -20.07 -7.79 -1.14
CA LEU A 642 -18.86 -8.58 -0.89
C LEU A 642 -19.19 -10.07 -0.74
N GLY A 643 -20.38 -10.44 -0.26
CA GLY A 643 -20.72 -11.84 -0.02
C GLY A 643 -19.73 -12.49 0.96
N ARG A 644 -18.91 -13.40 0.45
CA ARG A 644 -17.87 -14.16 1.17
C ARG A 644 -16.44 -13.73 0.80
N SER A 645 -16.24 -12.83 -0.17
CA SER A 645 -14.91 -12.47 -0.69
C SER A 645 -13.99 -11.77 0.32
N ALA A 646 -14.56 -11.19 1.39
CA ALA A 646 -13.84 -10.31 2.30
C ALA A 646 -14.14 -10.53 3.79
N VAL A 647 -14.39 -11.77 4.23
CA VAL A 647 -14.62 -12.10 5.65
C VAL A 647 -13.42 -11.69 6.53
N TRP A 648 -12.21 -11.66 5.97
CA TRP A 648 -11.02 -11.16 6.65
C TRP A 648 -11.18 -9.72 7.17
N ALA A 649 -12.06 -8.91 6.59
CA ALA A 649 -12.26 -7.52 6.96
C ALA A 649 -13.13 -7.30 8.20
N GLU A 650 -13.68 -8.35 8.83
CA GLU A 650 -14.69 -8.24 9.90
C GLU A 650 -14.10 -8.05 11.31
N LYS A 651 -12.78 -8.14 11.48
CA LYS A 651 -12.07 -8.02 12.77
C LYS A 651 -10.78 -7.24 12.60
N ASP A 652 -10.20 -6.73 13.69
CA ASP A 652 -8.97 -5.93 13.60
C ASP A 652 -7.73 -6.80 13.42
N VAL A 653 -7.70 -7.95 14.11
CA VAL A 653 -6.60 -8.91 14.11
C VAL A 653 -7.17 -10.32 14.06
N TRP A 654 -6.70 -11.16 13.14
CA TRP A 654 -6.97 -12.59 13.18
C TRP A 654 -5.72 -13.35 13.58
N VAL A 655 -5.89 -14.39 14.41
CA VAL A 655 -4.83 -15.30 14.86
C VAL A 655 -5.21 -16.70 14.38
N LEU A 656 -4.44 -17.24 13.45
CA LEU A 656 -4.68 -18.55 12.83
C LEU A 656 -3.45 -19.46 12.97
N ARG A 657 -3.67 -20.75 12.73
CA ARG A 657 -2.61 -21.72 12.51
C ARG A 657 -2.00 -21.48 11.13
N ARG A 658 -0.67 -21.49 11.05
CA ARG A 658 0.03 -21.34 9.77
C ARG A 658 -0.04 -22.64 8.98
N LYS A 659 -0.49 -22.57 7.73
CA LYS A 659 -0.50 -23.69 6.76
C LYS A 659 0.09 -23.24 5.42
N ASP A 660 0.79 -24.15 4.74
CA ASP A 660 1.31 -23.87 3.40
C ASP A 660 0.20 -23.68 2.37
N GLN A 661 -0.94 -24.35 2.53
CA GLN A 661 -2.09 -24.28 1.63
C GLN A 661 -2.86 -22.95 1.76
N GLU A 662 -2.80 -22.30 2.92
CA GLU A 662 -3.54 -21.07 3.20
C GLU A 662 -2.64 -19.86 2.93
N ARG A 663 -2.47 -19.49 1.65
CA ARG A 663 -1.43 -18.53 1.20
C ARG A 663 -1.78 -17.05 1.31
N SER A 664 -3.05 -16.69 1.34
CA SER A 664 -3.49 -15.30 1.38
C SER A 664 -4.88 -15.20 2.01
N ALA A 665 -5.21 -14.04 2.58
CA ALA A 665 -6.56 -13.74 3.06
C ALA A 665 -7.58 -13.59 1.92
N GLY A 666 -7.12 -13.16 0.75
CA GLY A 666 -7.92 -12.96 -0.45
C GLY A 666 -7.12 -13.25 -1.72
N GLU A 667 -7.83 -13.42 -2.83
CA GLU A 667 -7.25 -13.59 -4.16
C GLU A 667 -7.93 -12.62 -5.14
N PRO A 668 -7.21 -12.11 -6.17
CA PRO A 668 -7.77 -11.24 -7.20
C PRO A 668 -9.07 -11.75 -7.85
N LEU A 669 -9.23 -13.07 -7.99
CA LEU A 669 -10.44 -13.67 -8.56
C LEU A 669 -11.66 -13.57 -7.64
N ASN A 670 -11.50 -13.24 -6.35
CA ASN A 670 -12.61 -13.07 -5.42
C ASN A 670 -13.54 -11.92 -5.82
N TRP A 671 -13.02 -10.87 -6.46
CA TRP A 671 -13.84 -9.75 -6.96
C TRP A 671 -14.86 -10.18 -8.02
N PHE A 672 -14.52 -11.20 -8.83
CA PHE A 672 -15.38 -11.73 -9.87
C PHE A 672 -16.38 -12.79 -9.37
N SER A 673 -16.20 -13.32 -8.16
CA SER A 673 -17.09 -14.33 -7.58
C SER A 673 -17.33 -14.06 -6.09
N PRO A 674 -17.96 -12.93 -5.73
CA PRO A 674 -18.04 -12.51 -4.34
C PRO A 674 -18.80 -13.50 -3.45
N ARG A 675 -19.78 -14.23 -3.99
CA ARG A 675 -20.58 -15.21 -3.23
C ARG A 675 -19.92 -16.56 -3.03
N ASP A 676 -19.08 -16.97 -3.97
CA ASP A 676 -18.39 -18.25 -3.98
C ASP A 676 -16.94 -18.01 -4.45
N PRO A 677 -16.15 -17.29 -3.62
CA PRO A 677 -14.81 -16.86 -3.98
C PRO A 677 -13.85 -18.04 -4.04
N LEU A 678 -12.73 -17.87 -4.76
CA LEU A 678 -11.72 -18.92 -4.83
C LEU A 678 -11.01 -19.11 -3.48
N VAL A 679 -10.78 -18.02 -2.75
CA VAL A 679 -10.34 -18.03 -1.35
C VAL A 679 -11.46 -17.48 -0.49
N ASP A 680 -12.04 -18.32 0.35
CA ASP A 680 -12.99 -17.91 1.39
C ASP A 680 -12.27 -17.89 2.75
N PHE A 681 -11.98 -16.69 3.25
CA PHE A 681 -11.30 -16.53 4.53
C PHE A 681 -12.11 -17.09 5.71
N GLY A 682 -13.44 -17.06 5.63
CA GLY A 682 -14.28 -17.64 6.67
C GLY A 682 -14.20 -19.17 6.71
N GLU A 683 -13.77 -19.83 5.64
CA GLU A 683 -13.42 -21.25 5.68
C GLU A 683 -12.02 -21.49 6.24
N MET A 684 -11.11 -20.51 6.20
CA MET A 684 -9.77 -20.64 6.81
C MET A 684 -9.82 -20.62 8.34
N VAL A 685 -10.76 -19.88 8.92
CA VAL A 685 -10.95 -19.79 10.38
C VAL A 685 -11.87 -20.93 10.85
N GLU A 686 -11.30 -22.11 11.08
CA GLU A 686 -12.05 -23.31 11.49
C GLU A 686 -12.10 -23.47 13.03
N GLY A 687 -11.44 -22.57 13.76
CA GLY A 687 -11.39 -22.63 15.22
C GLY A 687 -10.43 -23.71 15.74
N GLU A 688 -9.41 -24.03 14.95
CA GLU A 688 -8.41 -25.03 15.30
C GLU A 688 -7.63 -24.64 16.55
N GLY A 689 -7.10 -25.64 17.27
CA GLY A 689 -6.24 -25.42 18.44
C GLY A 689 -4.91 -24.76 18.05
N LEU A 690 -4.50 -23.76 18.82
CA LEU A 690 -3.27 -22.98 18.70
C LEU A 690 -2.22 -23.29 19.78
N VAL A 691 -2.45 -24.32 20.59
CA VAL A 691 -1.52 -24.79 21.62
C VAL A 691 -1.34 -26.30 21.49
N GLU A 692 -0.15 -26.78 21.82
CA GLU A 692 0.15 -28.21 21.93
C GLU A 692 -0.54 -28.76 23.20
N GLU A 693 -1.54 -29.63 23.05
CA GLU A 693 -2.14 -30.36 24.18
C GLU A 693 -1.39 -31.67 24.42
N ASP A 694 -1.09 -31.98 25.68
CA ASP A 694 -0.38 -33.20 26.08
C ASP A 694 -1.13 -34.47 25.61
N GLY A 695 -0.65 -35.11 24.54
CA GLY A 695 -1.06 -36.46 24.14
C GLY A 695 -1.95 -36.58 22.90
N GLU A 696 -2.31 -35.47 22.23
CA GLU A 696 -2.84 -35.50 20.86
C GLU A 696 -1.74 -35.02 19.89
N GLU A 697 -1.55 -35.71 18.76
CA GLU A 697 -0.77 -35.13 17.67
C GLU A 697 -1.48 -33.86 17.19
N GLY A 698 -0.75 -32.77 16.94
CA GLY A 698 -1.07 -32.05 15.72
C GLY A 698 -0.87 -30.56 15.56
N TYR A 699 -0.09 -29.81 16.35
CA TYR A 699 0.32 -28.44 15.97
C TYR A 699 1.69 -28.05 16.56
N ASP A 700 2.55 -27.42 15.76
CA ASP A 700 3.94 -27.07 16.09
C ASP A 700 4.12 -25.66 16.68
N GLY A 701 3.02 -24.92 16.86
CA GLY A 701 3.01 -23.55 17.36
C GLY A 701 3.32 -22.48 16.29
N ASP A 702 3.37 -22.83 15.00
CA ASP A 702 3.61 -21.88 13.90
C ASP A 702 2.35 -21.05 13.59
N LEU A 703 2.32 -19.79 14.06
CA LEU A 703 1.16 -18.90 13.94
C LEU A 703 1.21 -18.06 12.67
N VAL A 704 0.04 -17.66 12.17
CA VAL A 704 -0.08 -16.58 11.18
C VAL A 704 -1.11 -15.56 11.66
N LEU A 705 -0.80 -14.28 11.45
CA LEU A 705 -1.67 -13.17 11.81
C LEU A 705 -2.14 -12.45 10.55
N TYR A 706 -3.40 -12.02 10.57
CA TYR A 706 -3.93 -11.08 9.58
C TYR A 706 -4.30 -9.78 10.28
N LEU A 707 -3.65 -8.70 9.89
CA LEU A 707 -3.75 -7.39 10.52
C LEU A 707 -4.49 -6.43 9.59
N ASN A 708 -5.64 -5.94 10.01
CA ASN A 708 -6.38 -4.93 9.26
C ASN A 708 -5.93 -3.52 9.65
N LEU A 709 -5.50 -2.77 8.65
CA LEU A 709 -5.26 -1.34 8.69
C LEU A 709 -6.37 -0.64 7.91
N GLY A 710 -6.70 0.60 8.23
CA GLY A 710 -7.81 1.25 7.53
C GLY A 710 -8.29 2.54 8.15
N ALA A 711 -9.40 3.04 7.65
CA ALA A 711 -10.09 4.20 8.19
C ALA A 711 -11.57 4.15 7.84
N HIS A 712 -12.40 4.67 8.75
CA HIS A 712 -13.73 5.15 8.40
C HIS A 712 -13.57 6.54 7.77
N HIS A 713 -13.61 6.63 6.45
CA HIS A 713 -13.45 7.90 5.75
C HIS A 713 -14.83 8.47 5.41
N VAL A 714 -15.20 9.52 6.13
CA VAL A 714 -16.31 10.41 5.76
C VAL A 714 -15.63 11.69 5.27
N PRO A 715 -15.30 11.79 3.97
CA PRO A 715 -14.54 12.92 3.49
C PRO A 715 -15.32 14.21 3.73
N HIS A 716 -14.60 15.32 3.81
CA HIS A 716 -15.13 16.65 4.04
C HIS A 716 -14.53 17.64 3.04
N SER A 717 -14.83 18.94 3.17
CA SER A 717 -14.32 19.96 2.25
C SER A 717 -12.78 20.03 2.19
N GLY A 718 -12.08 19.57 3.23
CA GLY A 718 -10.62 19.48 3.25
C GLY A 718 -10.03 18.32 2.43
N ASP A 719 -10.86 17.42 1.91
CA ASP A 719 -10.46 16.34 0.99
C ASP A 719 -10.68 16.73 -0.48
N VAL A 720 -10.99 18.00 -0.73
CA VAL A 720 -11.21 18.56 -2.07
C VAL A 720 -10.07 19.55 -2.38
N PRO A 721 -9.32 19.34 -3.46
CA PRO A 721 -9.50 18.30 -4.48
C PRO A 721 -9.07 16.90 -4.03
N ASN A 722 -8.12 16.78 -3.09
CA ASN A 722 -7.51 15.51 -2.71
C ASN A 722 -7.48 15.31 -1.19
N THR A 723 -7.55 14.04 -0.78
CA THR A 723 -7.42 13.58 0.60
C THR A 723 -6.02 13.88 1.13
N LEU A 724 -5.89 14.26 2.40
CA LEU A 724 -4.60 14.63 3.00
C LEU A 724 -3.95 13.45 3.73
N MET A 725 -2.76 13.04 3.28
CA MET A 725 -2.02 11.89 3.83
C MET A 725 -1.70 11.95 5.34
N HIS A 726 -1.55 13.16 5.90
CA HIS A 726 -1.20 13.29 7.32
C HIS A 726 -2.40 13.06 8.26
N THR A 727 -3.63 13.20 7.77
CA THR A 727 -4.88 12.93 8.49
C THR A 727 -5.58 11.65 8.03
N SER A 728 -5.21 11.10 6.87
CA SER A 728 -5.67 9.80 6.39
C SER A 728 -4.54 8.78 6.48
N ALA A 729 -4.29 8.28 7.69
CA ALA A 729 -3.20 7.37 7.98
C ALA A 729 -3.62 6.27 8.97
N SER A 730 -3.14 5.05 8.76
CA SER A 730 -3.34 3.92 9.68
C SER A 730 -2.05 3.12 9.82
N SER A 731 -1.78 2.58 11.01
CA SER A 731 -0.61 1.71 11.19
C SER A 731 -0.74 0.71 12.32
N VAL A 732 0.07 -0.34 12.22
CA VAL A 732 0.30 -1.36 13.25
C VAL A 732 1.81 -1.50 13.45
N MET A 733 2.22 -1.70 14.70
CA MET A 733 3.61 -1.89 15.09
C MET A 733 3.82 -3.23 15.79
N PHE A 734 4.93 -3.89 15.45
CA PHE A 734 5.54 -4.95 16.23
C PHE A 734 6.64 -4.33 17.10
N LEU A 735 6.43 -4.33 18.41
CA LEU A 735 7.38 -3.78 19.38
C LEU A 735 8.02 -4.91 20.20
N PRO A 736 9.35 -4.96 20.36
CA PRO A 736 10.00 -5.96 21.20
C PRO A 736 9.46 -5.91 22.64
N ASN A 737 9.04 -7.06 23.16
CA ASN A 737 8.56 -7.22 24.54
C ASN A 737 9.33 -8.37 25.19
N ASN A 738 10.27 -8.04 26.09
CA ASN A 738 11.20 -9.01 26.67
C ASN A 738 12.08 -9.78 25.63
N PHE A 739 12.11 -9.33 24.37
CA PHE A 739 12.85 -9.98 23.28
C PHE A 739 14.37 -9.97 23.48
N GLU A 740 14.92 -8.84 23.94
CA GLU A 740 16.33 -8.68 24.31
C GLU A 740 16.42 -8.46 25.82
N ASP A 741 17.59 -8.68 26.41
CA ASP A 741 17.80 -8.50 27.86
C ASP A 741 17.56 -7.06 28.35
N ARG A 742 17.74 -6.09 27.45
CA ARG A 742 17.66 -4.63 27.65
C ARG A 742 17.42 -3.95 26.30
N ASP A 743 17.06 -2.66 26.35
CA ASP A 743 16.96 -1.77 25.17
C ASP A 743 18.16 -1.97 24.21
N PRO A 744 17.93 -2.56 23.03
CA PRO A 744 18.99 -2.84 22.08
C PRO A 744 19.51 -1.56 21.42
N SER A 745 18.71 -0.50 21.31
CA SER A 745 19.11 0.74 20.61
C SER A 745 20.31 1.43 21.25
N ARG A 746 20.60 1.17 22.53
CA ARG A 746 21.77 1.72 23.24
C ARG A 746 23.11 1.38 22.57
N ARG A 747 23.17 0.35 21.72
CA ARG A 747 24.39 -0.04 20.99
C ARG A 747 24.59 0.72 19.67
N THR A 748 23.51 1.22 19.07
CA THR A 748 23.50 1.75 17.68
C THR A 748 23.04 3.19 17.61
N SER A 749 22.23 3.66 18.56
CA SER A 749 21.80 5.05 18.66
C SER A 749 22.97 6.01 18.78
N GLN A 750 22.75 7.23 18.28
CA GLN A 750 23.73 8.30 18.23
C GLN A 750 23.18 9.46 19.06
N GLY A 751 24.02 10.09 19.87
CA GLY A 751 23.53 11.08 20.81
C GLY A 751 24.60 11.76 21.64
N VAL A 752 24.15 12.42 22.70
CA VAL A 752 25.01 13.21 23.59
C VAL A 752 24.60 13.01 25.05
N ARG A 753 25.60 12.94 25.91
CA ARG A 753 25.49 13.05 27.36
C ARG A 753 26.21 14.31 27.81
N MET A 754 25.58 15.09 28.64
CA MET A 754 26.07 16.37 29.14
C MET A 754 26.04 16.35 30.66
N GLY A 755 27.19 16.52 31.33
CA GLY A 755 27.30 16.71 32.77
C GLY A 755 26.97 18.15 33.17
N LEU A 756 26.16 18.35 34.21
CA LEU A 756 25.73 19.66 34.70
C LEU A 756 26.54 20.07 35.95
N LYS A 757 26.97 21.33 36.01
CA LYS A 757 27.54 22.00 37.19
C LYS A 757 26.43 22.71 37.97
N GLY A 758 26.38 22.57 39.30
CA GLY A 758 25.46 23.35 40.14
C GLY A 758 25.84 23.44 41.61
N ARG A 759 25.47 24.56 42.27
CA ARG A 759 25.64 24.84 43.71
C ARG A 759 24.85 23.91 44.63
N ASN A 760 23.75 23.34 44.13
CA ASN A 760 22.94 22.32 44.81
C ASN A 760 23.24 20.90 44.28
N GLY A 761 24.23 20.75 43.40
CA GLY A 761 24.76 19.45 43.05
C GLY A 761 25.63 19.02 44.23
N ALA A 762 25.13 18.11 45.06
CA ALA A 762 25.99 17.46 46.04
C ALA A 762 27.16 16.86 45.26
N GLN A 763 28.34 17.43 45.49
CA GLN A 763 29.69 16.90 45.32
C GLN A 763 29.73 15.50 44.70
N TRP A 764 30.35 15.39 43.52
CA TRP A 764 30.52 14.11 42.84
C TRP A 764 30.99 13.03 43.81
N VAL A 765 30.35 11.88 43.66
CA VAL A 765 30.89 10.60 44.07
C VAL A 765 31.41 9.94 42.79
N LYS A 766 32.70 10.03 42.49
CA LYS A 766 33.27 9.33 41.33
C LYS A 766 33.19 7.83 41.56
N GLN A 767 32.68 7.11 40.55
CA GLN A 767 32.70 5.65 40.55
C GLN A 767 33.98 5.16 39.87
N HIS A 768 34.96 4.72 40.66
CA HIS A 768 36.08 3.92 40.18
C HIS A 768 35.88 2.48 40.63
N GLY A 769 35.71 1.56 39.67
CA GLY A 769 35.68 0.11 39.97
C GLY A 769 34.56 -0.33 40.93
N GLY A 770 33.38 0.28 40.87
CA GLY A 770 32.23 -0.14 41.69
C GLY A 770 32.18 0.41 43.12
N ARG A 771 33.06 1.34 43.51
CA ARG A 771 32.97 2.06 44.78
C ARG A 771 32.80 3.56 44.59
N TYR A 772 32.07 4.16 45.52
CA TYR A 772 31.60 5.53 45.55
C TYR A 772 32.40 6.32 46.60
N GLY A 773 33.12 7.39 46.21
CA GLY A 773 33.80 8.31 47.14
C GLY A 773 33.57 9.79 46.81
N ALA A 774 33.31 10.62 47.82
CA ALA A 774 32.95 12.05 47.70
C ALA A 774 34.15 12.98 47.46
N GLU A 775 34.01 13.98 46.58
CA GLU A 775 34.98 15.08 46.38
C GLU A 775 34.52 16.38 47.05
N THR A 776 35.40 17.06 47.78
CA THR A 776 35.11 18.35 48.43
C THR A 776 35.12 19.49 47.40
N GLY A 777 34.03 20.26 47.32
CA GLY A 777 33.86 21.38 46.39
C GLY A 777 34.37 22.71 46.96
N SER A 778 35.10 23.48 46.15
CA SER A 778 35.46 24.88 46.43
C SER A 778 34.28 25.82 46.12
N GLU A 779 33.95 26.70 47.05
CA GLU A 779 32.96 27.77 46.88
C GLU A 779 33.40 28.74 45.77
N GLY A 780 32.59 28.90 44.71
CA GLY A 780 32.81 29.97 43.73
C GLY A 780 32.13 29.84 42.36
N ASP A 781 31.82 28.65 41.85
CA ASP A 781 31.48 28.48 40.42
C ASP A 781 29.99 28.71 40.09
N GLU A 782 29.74 29.49 39.03
CA GLU A 782 28.44 29.70 38.40
C GLU A 782 27.94 28.39 37.72
N GLY A 783 26.63 28.16 37.69
CA GLY A 783 26.04 26.95 37.07
C GLY A 783 26.40 26.83 35.57
N GLY A 784 26.47 25.60 35.04
CA GLY A 784 26.91 25.39 33.65
C GLY A 784 27.09 23.92 33.24
N LEU A 785 27.82 23.67 32.15
CA LEU A 785 28.18 22.32 31.70
C LEU A 785 29.58 21.92 32.23
N GLU A 786 29.69 20.72 32.80
CA GLU A 786 30.96 20.14 33.26
C GLU A 786 31.63 19.29 32.17
N THR A 787 30.86 18.41 31.54
CA THR A 787 31.34 17.47 30.51
C THR A 787 30.34 17.37 29.36
N VAL A 788 30.83 17.06 28.17
CA VAL A 788 30.01 16.72 27.00
C VAL A 788 30.62 15.49 26.33
N GLU A 789 29.90 14.38 26.39
CA GLU A 789 30.28 13.07 25.86
C GLU A 789 29.31 12.68 24.75
N TYR A 790 29.77 12.74 23.50
CA TYR A 790 29.00 12.21 22.36
C TYR A 790 29.21 10.71 22.24
N PHE A 791 28.14 9.98 21.96
CA PHE A 791 28.21 8.58 21.56
C PHE A 791 27.72 8.46 20.12
N GLY A 792 28.57 7.89 19.26
CA GLY A 792 28.31 7.83 17.82
C GLY A 792 29.14 8.80 16.97
N GLY A 793 28.92 8.76 15.66
CA GLY A 793 29.54 9.63 14.66
C GLY A 793 29.03 11.07 14.72
N ARG A 794 29.90 12.01 14.36
CA ARG A 794 29.63 13.45 14.39
C ARG A 794 30.05 14.11 13.08
N TYR A 795 29.43 15.22 12.77
CA TYR A 795 29.92 16.16 11.77
C TYR A 795 31.00 17.04 12.43
N GLU A 796 32.25 16.91 12.00
CA GLU A 796 33.39 17.63 12.59
C GLU A 796 33.89 18.77 11.69
N LYS A 797 33.33 18.91 10.48
CA LYS A 797 33.67 19.94 9.50
C LYS A 797 32.40 20.39 8.78
N GLY A 798 32.46 21.57 8.17
CA GLY A 798 31.44 22.01 7.21
C GLY A 798 31.28 20.98 6.08
N LEU A 799 30.06 20.84 5.60
CA LEU A 799 29.69 19.94 4.53
C LEU A 799 29.33 20.77 3.30
N ASP A 800 29.79 20.31 2.14
CA ASP A 800 29.32 20.81 0.85
C ASP A 800 28.26 19.83 0.35
N VAL A 801 27.07 20.34 0.07
CA VAL A 801 25.90 19.56 -0.35
C VAL A 801 25.56 20.00 -1.77
N GLY A 802 25.67 19.07 -2.72
CA GLY A 802 25.33 19.36 -4.11
C GLY A 802 23.83 19.62 -4.27
N LEU A 803 23.46 20.50 -5.21
CA LEU A 803 22.06 20.87 -5.47
C LEU A 803 21.17 19.64 -5.71
N GLY A 804 21.64 18.63 -6.45
CA GLY A 804 20.85 17.41 -6.69
C GLY A 804 20.55 16.55 -5.46
N GLN A 805 21.18 16.80 -4.31
CA GLN A 805 20.84 16.12 -3.04
C GLN A 805 19.72 16.83 -2.27
N VAL A 806 19.41 18.07 -2.64
CA VAL A 806 18.38 18.90 -2.01
C VAL A 806 17.20 19.15 -2.94
N GLU A 807 17.46 19.34 -4.23
CA GLU A 807 16.50 19.56 -5.30
C GLU A 807 16.93 18.71 -6.51
N PRO A 808 16.45 17.46 -6.62
CA PRO A 808 16.78 16.61 -7.74
C PRO A 808 16.18 17.19 -9.04
N ASP A 809 16.89 16.99 -10.15
CA ASP A 809 16.41 17.44 -11.46
C ASP A 809 15.28 16.53 -11.95
N LEU A 810 14.05 17.04 -11.93
CA LEU A 810 12.86 16.32 -12.37
C LEU A 810 12.63 16.36 -13.89
N TRP A 811 13.47 17.03 -14.69
CA TRP A 811 13.34 17.00 -16.16
C TRP A 811 13.55 15.59 -16.75
N GLY A 812 14.22 14.71 -15.99
CA GLY A 812 14.39 13.29 -16.34
C GLY A 812 13.27 12.37 -15.84
N TYR A 813 12.31 12.89 -15.06
CA TYR A 813 11.11 12.16 -14.67
C TYR A 813 10.23 12.00 -15.92
N ASP A 814 10.31 10.85 -16.56
CA ASP A 814 9.52 10.55 -17.76
C ASP A 814 8.31 9.66 -17.46
N GLY A 815 8.24 9.10 -16.24
CA GLY A 815 7.15 8.29 -15.74
C GLY A 815 6.78 7.12 -16.63
N GLY A 816 7.62 6.78 -17.63
CA GLY A 816 7.33 5.95 -18.80
C GLY A 816 6.02 6.32 -19.51
N LYS A 817 6.02 6.71 -20.80
CA LYS A 817 4.75 6.95 -21.56
C LYS A 817 3.74 5.78 -21.52
N GLN A 818 4.22 4.56 -21.22
CA GLN A 818 3.46 3.33 -21.08
C GLN A 818 3.04 3.02 -19.62
N GLU A 819 3.70 3.64 -18.65
CA GLU A 819 3.49 3.48 -17.21
C GLU A 819 2.45 4.50 -16.70
N ALA A 820 2.38 5.73 -17.24
CA ALA A 820 1.52 6.80 -16.70
C ALA A 820 0.01 6.78 -17.11
N GLU A 821 -0.51 5.71 -17.72
CA GLU A 821 -1.93 5.67 -18.12
C GLU A 821 -2.84 5.26 -16.93
N LEU A 822 -3.33 6.27 -16.20
CA LEU A 822 -4.28 6.13 -15.08
C LEU A 822 -5.73 5.84 -15.53
N THR A 823 -5.99 5.80 -16.83
CA THR A 823 -7.31 5.37 -17.28
C THR A 823 -7.47 3.92 -16.85
N LEU A 824 -8.62 3.57 -16.27
CA LEU A 824 -8.98 2.15 -16.11
C LEU A 824 -9.16 1.46 -17.50
N ASN A 825 -8.95 2.19 -18.62
CA ASN A 825 -8.77 1.65 -19.97
C ASN A 825 -7.38 1.04 -20.19
N GLY A 826 -6.40 1.36 -19.34
CA GLY A 826 -5.08 0.75 -19.26
C GLY A 826 -5.23 -0.72 -18.88
N THR A 827 -5.53 -1.52 -19.89
CA THR A 827 -6.05 -2.87 -19.81
C THR A 827 -5.57 -3.62 -18.57
N LEU A 828 -6.52 -4.05 -17.74
CA LEU A 828 -6.31 -5.15 -16.80
C LEU A 828 -5.83 -6.41 -17.55
N PHE A 829 -5.99 -6.44 -18.88
CA PHE A 829 -5.67 -7.54 -19.78
C PHE A 829 -5.25 -6.99 -21.15
N GLY A 830 -3.94 -6.81 -21.36
CA GLY A 830 -3.33 -6.30 -22.60
C GLY A 830 -4.18 -6.52 -23.85
N GLY A 831 -4.62 -5.44 -24.47
CA GLY A 831 -5.46 -5.51 -25.66
C GLY A 831 -5.42 -4.21 -26.46
N THR A 832 -4.74 -4.28 -27.61
CA THR A 832 -5.12 -3.52 -28.81
C THR A 832 -6.50 -3.91 -29.29
#